data_AF-A0A9P0GDY1-F1
#
_entry.id   AF-A0A9P0GDY1-F1
#
_cell.length_a   1.000
_cell.length_b   1.000
_cell.length_c   1.000
_cell.angle_alpha   90.00
_cell.angle_beta   90.00
_cell.angle_gamma   90.00
#
_symmetry.space_group_name_H-M   'P 1'
#
loop_
_entity.id
_entity.type
_entity.pdbx_description
1 polymer ?
#
loop_
_entity_poly.entity_id
_entity_poly.type
_entity_poly.pdbx_seq_one_letter_code
_entity_poly.pdbx_strand_id
1 'polypeptide(L)'
;MYNIVIGLFYFWCSVRGLNFDSKSLIEVELNQSDIVERSYFGYTLLLQQGPNPQVIVGSPKQSIKTGGAVFKCNIYSLKGPGCYKYNISIGNEGSFNGNFLGSALDGESRLQLPPYLFGQAGFDISYDKIVILYNNTLYQILRGEELGSYFGSAILAEDVDNDKSDDLFVGAPMTSGTTFDEGCVFYYNNVQQKTSVKLFGSPKRGARFGTHIISLGDIDLDKFNDIAISAPFEDDGVGAVYIFKGSQNGINPTYSQRLSPLTFYGNYASLQGFGMGLSGGVDVDGNGYNDLAIGAYRSGRVFILKTRPIIDFLTTLKSNVSSISNSTYVSITYCVKYTPRANTTKLPLADVQFQVKLRLDYRVMGIGNYAENITISPSNNICRNVNVTVKPTTTNFQPFKYSLSTQVLQDIIFSQGTNLIERSIPYAHGCGDDNICQTQILINVIRSSDSIILGEDKNIIVIVSAENVGEPGYQCELHIQGSKEIKLDKTCIMENTTYICLFANKLDSEKTMQLSFNIISSDINLKKIVIKFNLKCLGENLYPADDTLNLKVLFRNSIYVEGKSNPDNFEFYGKGANVENKIDIVHTFTVGNYGPSPAKTNISFLIPIIKLGKEDLLEFIEVTNIHGDQVQCEASDKIKKSILIIPKYDVTSVIKTPLNMTNIFDCLQELNCFELYCEGDVLYKSSQTANYNLKFQIKPNLLEEFFHTQEKNKNKYNLAYISTAVISNGTTMIVLEIKNRHLLLH
;
A
#
# COMPACT_ATOMS: atom_id res chain seq x y z
N MET A 1 -3.10 18.51 48.12
CA MET A 1 -3.88 17.42 47.50
C MET A 1 -4.85 18.05 46.53
N TYR A 2 -4.52 18.11 45.24
CA TYR A 2 -5.54 18.28 44.21
C TYR A 2 -5.85 16.86 43.73
N ASN A 3 -6.98 16.30 44.18
CA ASN A 3 -7.49 15.05 43.63
C ASN A 3 -7.93 15.38 42.20
N ILE A 4 -7.11 15.05 41.21
CA ILE A 4 -7.52 15.05 39.82
C ILE A 4 -8.38 13.81 39.65
N VAL A 5 -9.69 13.97 39.88
CA VAL A 5 -10.67 12.95 39.53
C VAL A 5 -10.69 12.89 38.00
N ILE A 6 -10.03 11.88 37.43
CA ILE A 6 -10.33 11.46 36.07
C ILE A 6 -11.70 10.81 36.14
N GLY A 7 -12.75 11.63 36.14
CA GLY A 7 -14.05 11.13 35.77
C GLY A 7 -13.92 10.67 34.32
N LEU A 8 -14.06 9.37 34.06
CA LEU A 8 -14.36 8.83 32.73
C LEU A 8 -15.76 9.34 32.30
N PHE A 9 -15.94 10.66 32.24
CA PHE A 9 -17.07 11.30 31.61
C PHE A 9 -16.72 11.44 30.15
N TYR A 10 -17.08 10.44 29.33
CA TYR A 10 -17.18 10.49 27.86
C TYR A 10 -16.32 11.59 27.17
N PHE A 11 -15.01 11.57 27.42
CA PHE A 11 -14.05 12.34 26.65
C PHE A 11 -13.44 11.36 25.66
N TRP A 12 -13.90 11.50 24.42
CA TRP A 12 -13.22 11.09 23.19
C TRP A 12 -12.24 9.92 23.34
N CYS A 13 -12.83 8.76 23.55
CA CYS A 13 -12.14 7.50 23.66
C CYS A 13 -12.56 6.69 22.43
N SER A 14 -11.60 6.29 21.59
CA SER A 14 -11.83 5.25 20.58
C SER A 14 -11.99 3.93 21.34
N VAL A 15 -13.19 3.65 21.83
CA VAL A 15 -13.51 2.40 22.56
C VAL A 15 -14.25 1.51 21.58
N ARG A 16 -13.53 0.53 21.02
CA ARG A 16 -14.14 -0.59 20.29
C ARG A 16 -14.52 -1.68 21.30
N GLY A 17 -15.74 -2.24 21.21
CA GLY A 17 -16.02 -3.60 21.70
C GLY A 17 -16.14 -3.91 23.22
N LEU A 18 -16.16 -2.95 24.15
CA LEU A 18 -16.38 -3.25 25.58
C LEU A 18 -17.73 -2.71 26.11
N ASN A 19 -18.56 -3.61 26.64
CA ASN A 19 -19.69 -3.26 27.51
C ASN A 19 -19.15 -2.84 28.88
N PHE A 20 -18.95 -1.55 29.09
CA PHE A 20 -18.76 -1.02 30.45
C PHE A 20 -20.11 -0.94 31.15
N ASP A 21 -20.27 -1.66 32.27
CA ASP A 21 -21.42 -1.47 33.14
C ASP A 21 -21.34 -0.06 33.73
N SER A 22 -22.36 0.76 33.46
CA SER A 22 -22.46 2.20 33.78
C SER A 22 -22.31 2.58 35.28
N LYS A 23 -22.02 1.62 36.15
CA LYS A 23 -21.97 1.77 37.61
C LYS A 23 -20.57 1.77 38.21
N SER A 24 -19.51 1.48 37.45
CA SER A 24 -18.14 1.45 37.97
C SER A 24 -17.32 2.64 37.47
N LEU A 25 -17.34 3.74 38.22
CA LEU A 25 -16.36 4.82 38.07
C LEU A 25 -15.02 4.28 38.59
N ILE A 26 -14.00 4.21 37.74
CA ILE A 26 -12.65 3.78 38.14
C ILE A 26 -11.80 5.04 38.28
N GLU A 27 -11.55 5.44 39.52
CA GLU A 27 -10.60 6.51 39.82
C GLU A 27 -9.17 5.97 39.73
N VAL A 28 -8.33 6.63 38.93
CA VAL A 28 -6.90 6.32 38.84
C VAL A 28 -6.12 7.36 39.62
N GLU A 29 -5.47 6.95 40.71
CA GLU A 29 -4.65 7.85 41.51
C GLU A 29 -3.31 8.13 40.81
N LEU A 30 -2.94 9.41 40.77
CA LEU A 30 -1.70 9.90 40.19
C LEU A 30 -0.76 10.34 41.32
N ASN A 31 0.48 9.85 41.32
CA ASN A 31 1.50 10.37 42.22
C ASN A 31 1.87 11.81 41.79
N GLN A 32 1.68 12.79 42.69
CA GLN A 32 1.91 14.22 42.41
C GLN A 32 3.36 14.57 41.98
N SER A 33 4.34 13.69 42.24
CA SER A 33 5.73 13.91 41.83
C SER A 33 5.96 13.85 40.32
N ASP A 34 5.06 13.22 39.57
CA ASP A 34 5.32 12.80 38.19
C ASP A 34 4.64 13.72 37.16
N ILE A 35 3.83 14.69 37.58
CA ILE A 35 3.04 15.57 36.70
C ILE A 35 3.35 17.03 37.03
N VAL A 36 3.86 17.78 36.04
CA VAL A 36 4.18 19.20 36.17
C VAL A 36 2.94 20.06 35.93
N GLU A 37 2.87 21.23 36.56
CA GLU A 37 1.79 22.20 36.34
C GLU A 37 1.71 22.60 34.85
N ARG A 38 0.50 22.59 34.27
CA ARG A 38 0.22 22.81 32.84
C ARG A 38 0.81 21.75 31.89
N SER A 39 0.94 20.50 32.34
CA SER A 39 1.37 19.38 31.51
C SER A 39 0.40 18.99 30.39
N TYR A 40 -0.88 19.38 30.53
CA TYR A 40 -2.00 18.89 29.73
C TYR A 40 -2.11 17.35 29.76
N PHE A 41 -1.86 16.74 30.92
CA PHE A 41 -2.13 15.32 31.12
C PHE A 41 -3.60 15.00 30.77
N GLY A 42 -3.81 13.97 29.95
CA GLY A 42 -5.14 13.63 29.43
C GLY A 42 -5.49 14.32 28.12
N TYR A 43 -4.54 14.98 27.45
CA TYR A 43 -4.76 15.62 26.16
C TYR A 43 -5.22 14.61 25.09
N THR A 44 -4.66 13.41 25.13
CA THR A 44 -5.07 12.26 24.32
C THR A 44 -5.19 11.03 25.20
N LEU A 45 -6.11 10.14 24.82
CA LEU A 45 -6.38 8.89 25.51
C LEU A 45 -6.52 7.77 24.48
N LEU A 46 -5.86 6.65 24.74
CA LEU A 46 -6.01 5.41 23.97
C LEU A 46 -6.28 4.27 24.95
N LEU A 47 -7.34 3.51 24.69
CA LEU A 47 -7.65 2.30 25.45
C LEU A 47 -7.01 1.10 24.75
N GLN A 48 -6.13 0.40 25.45
CA GLN A 48 -5.52 -0.83 24.96
C GLN A 48 -6.33 -2.04 25.43
N GLN A 49 -6.88 -2.78 24.48
CA GLN A 49 -7.55 -4.05 24.73
C GLN A 49 -6.54 -5.18 24.97
N GLY A 50 -6.95 -6.18 25.77
CA GLY A 50 -6.13 -7.35 26.08
C GLY A 50 -6.49 -7.97 27.43
N PRO A 51 -5.79 -9.04 27.84
CA PRO A 51 -6.04 -9.70 29.13
C PRO A 51 -5.82 -8.78 30.34
N ASN A 52 -5.03 -7.71 30.18
CA ASN A 52 -4.85 -6.64 31.17
C ASN A 52 -5.10 -5.27 30.49
N PRO A 53 -6.34 -4.77 30.46
CA PRO A 53 -6.66 -3.54 29.76
C PRO A 53 -6.00 -2.33 30.43
N GLN A 54 -5.48 -1.42 29.60
CA GLN A 54 -4.65 -0.29 30.02
C GLN A 54 -5.09 0.97 29.29
N VAL A 55 -4.94 2.13 29.94
CA VAL A 55 -5.15 3.43 29.31
C VAL A 55 -3.80 4.06 29.06
N ILE A 56 -3.52 4.42 27.81
CA ILE A 56 -2.36 5.22 27.44
C ILE A 56 -2.79 6.68 27.39
N VAL A 57 -2.05 7.54 28.07
CA VAL A 57 -2.42 8.94 28.30
C VAL A 57 -1.31 9.86 27.80
N GLY A 58 -1.65 10.78 26.90
CA GLY A 58 -0.72 11.79 26.40
C GLY A 58 -0.68 13.03 27.31
N SER A 59 0.50 13.62 27.39
CA SER A 59 0.79 14.80 28.21
C SER A 59 1.81 15.70 27.48
N PRO A 60 1.37 16.48 26.48
CA PRO A 60 2.24 17.14 25.51
C PRO A 60 3.16 18.23 26.09
N LYS A 61 2.94 18.71 27.31
CA LYS A 61 3.74 19.79 27.93
C LYS A 61 4.34 19.41 29.28
N GLN A 62 4.79 18.17 29.41
CA GLN A 62 5.24 17.60 30.67
C GLN A 62 6.50 18.27 31.28
N SER A 63 7.41 18.84 30.48
CA SER A 63 8.63 19.50 30.99
C SER A 63 9.17 20.55 30.03
N ILE A 64 9.72 21.63 30.56
CA ILE A 64 10.44 22.64 29.77
C ILE A 64 11.74 22.06 29.17
N LYS A 65 12.32 21.02 29.77
CA LYS A 65 13.57 20.39 29.32
C LYS A 65 13.37 19.18 28.39
N THR A 66 12.39 18.33 28.65
CA THR A 66 12.13 17.09 27.87
C THR A 66 10.89 17.18 26.97
N GLY A 67 10.15 18.30 27.00
CA GLY A 67 8.93 18.48 26.24
C GLY A 67 7.75 17.61 26.71
N GLY A 68 7.11 16.90 25.78
CA GLY A 68 5.92 16.05 26.05
C GLY A 68 6.23 14.69 26.66
N ALA A 69 5.19 13.97 27.12
CA ALA A 69 5.31 12.63 27.67
C ALA A 69 4.05 11.79 27.45
N VAL A 70 4.22 10.47 27.57
CA VAL A 70 3.15 9.49 27.51
C VAL A 70 3.18 8.69 28.81
N PHE A 71 1.99 8.37 29.33
CA PHE A 71 1.79 7.58 30.54
C PHE A 71 0.98 6.34 30.25
N LYS A 72 1.24 5.29 31.01
CA LYS A 72 0.54 4.01 30.97
C LYS A 72 -0.17 3.81 32.31
N CYS A 73 -1.49 3.76 32.27
CA CYS A 73 -2.35 3.65 33.43
C CYS A 73 -3.02 2.27 33.47
N ASN A 74 -2.77 1.51 34.53
CA ASN A 74 -3.42 0.21 34.72
C ASN A 74 -4.82 0.42 35.29
N ILE A 75 -5.83 -0.14 34.63
CA ILE A 75 -7.23 -0.09 35.08
C ILE A 75 -7.46 -1.09 36.22
N TYR A 76 -6.87 -2.29 36.11
CA TYR A 76 -6.93 -3.35 37.11
C TYR A 76 -5.51 -3.73 37.53
N SER A 77 -5.10 -3.40 38.76
CA SER A 77 -3.78 -3.73 39.31
C SER A 77 -3.91 -4.27 40.73
N LEU A 78 -3.17 -5.33 41.03
CA LEU A 78 -3.08 -5.93 42.38
C LEU A 78 -2.53 -4.97 43.45
N LYS A 79 -1.92 -3.85 43.04
CA LYS A 79 -1.39 -2.79 43.90
C LYS A 79 -2.25 -1.51 43.92
N GLY A 80 -3.44 -1.55 43.32
CA GLY A 80 -4.29 -0.38 43.08
C GLY A 80 -4.04 0.26 41.71
N PRO A 81 -4.99 1.07 41.20
CA PRO A 81 -4.85 1.78 39.93
C PRO A 81 -3.70 2.79 40.01
N GLY A 82 -2.84 2.82 39.00
CA GLY A 82 -1.67 3.69 38.99
C GLY A 82 -1.16 3.94 37.57
N CYS A 83 -0.69 5.15 37.34
CA CYS A 83 -0.08 5.58 36.08
C CYS A 83 1.43 5.65 36.19
N TYR A 84 2.11 5.12 35.18
CA TYR A 84 3.57 5.11 35.08
C TYR A 84 3.98 5.82 33.80
N LYS A 85 4.98 6.71 33.87
CA LYS A 85 5.54 7.34 32.69
C LYS A 85 6.16 6.27 31.79
N TYR A 86 5.90 6.34 30.49
CA TYR A 86 6.52 5.48 29.50
C TYR A 86 8.01 5.80 29.40
N ASN A 87 8.88 4.85 29.76
CA ASN A 87 10.32 5.01 29.62
C ASN A 87 10.70 4.73 28.16
N ILE A 88 10.79 5.79 27.36
CA ILE A 88 11.28 5.71 25.98
C ILE A 88 12.80 5.76 26.04
N SER A 89 13.46 4.59 25.96
CA SER A 89 14.91 4.52 25.77
C SER A 89 15.23 4.81 24.31
N ILE A 90 15.53 6.06 23.99
CA ILE A 90 16.27 6.40 22.77
C ILE A 90 17.72 5.96 23.02
N GLY A 91 18.38 5.30 22.05
CA GLY A 91 19.77 4.87 22.18
C GLY A 91 20.75 6.04 22.36
N ASN A 92 22.00 5.89 21.92
CA ASN A 92 23.06 6.94 22.03
C ASN A 92 22.74 8.29 21.34
N GLU A 93 21.57 8.46 20.73
CA GLU A 93 21.04 9.77 20.34
C GLU A 93 20.40 10.43 21.57
N GLY A 94 20.98 11.54 22.03
CA GLY A 94 20.61 12.20 23.29
C GLY A 94 19.11 12.51 23.48
N SER A 95 18.78 12.89 24.72
CA SER A 95 17.46 13.34 25.20
C SER A 95 16.52 13.85 24.09
N PHE A 96 15.31 13.29 24.00
CA PHE A 96 14.20 13.88 23.23
C PHE A 96 13.92 15.27 23.80
N ASN A 97 14.54 16.29 23.22
CA ASN A 97 14.23 17.68 23.46
C ASN A 97 13.22 18.08 22.39
N GLY A 98 11.94 17.93 22.68
CA GLY A 98 10.90 18.37 21.77
C GLY A 98 9.53 18.44 22.46
N ASN A 99 8.89 19.60 22.33
CA ASN A 99 7.55 19.84 22.89
C ASN A 99 6.49 19.00 22.15
N PHE A 100 5.41 18.63 22.83
CA PHE A 100 4.18 18.02 22.28
C PHE A 100 4.14 16.51 22.03
N LEU A 101 5.11 15.72 22.49
CA LEU A 101 4.97 14.26 22.46
C LEU A 101 3.71 13.79 23.23
N GLY A 102 2.90 12.95 22.60
CA GLY A 102 1.59 12.56 23.13
C GLY A 102 0.46 13.49 22.69
N SER A 103 0.68 14.33 21.65
CA SER A 103 -0.37 15.14 21.03
C SER A 103 -1.36 14.31 20.21
N ALA A 104 -0.93 13.13 19.73
CA ALA A 104 -1.75 12.12 19.07
C ALA A 104 -1.28 10.73 19.53
N LEU A 105 -2.19 9.78 19.65
CA LEU A 105 -1.93 8.40 20.07
C LEU A 105 -2.70 7.44 19.18
N ASP A 106 -2.06 6.33 18.81
CA ASP A 106 -2.75 5.14 18.30
C ASP A 106 -1.92 3.88 18.59
N GLY A 107 -2.51 2.68 18.52
CA GLY A 107 -1.80 1.43 18.80
C GLY A 107 -2.63 0.18 19.05
N GLU A 108 -3.78 0.03 18.38
CA GLU A 108 -4.64 -1.16 18.52
C GLU A 108 -4.50 -2.10 17.31
N SER A 109 -3.47 -2.95 17.28
CA SER A 109 -3.36 -4.01 16.25
C SER A 109 -4.13 -5.26 16.64
N ARG A 110 -4.91 -5.81 15.70
CA ARG A 110 -5.77 -6.99 15.93
C ARG A 110 -5.05 -8.33 15.82
N LEU A 111 -3.80 -8.41 15.33
CA LEU A 111 -3.23 -9.70 14.93
C LEU A 111 -1.78 -9.99 15.33
N GLN A 112 -0.95 -9.04 15.76
CA GLN A 112 0.38 -9.28 16.33
C GLN A 112 0.74 -8.13 17.30
N LEU A 113 1.61 -8.40 18.30
CA LEU A 113 1.96 -7.45 19.38
C LEU A 113 2.12 -6.02 18.81
N PRO A 114 1.31 -5.04 19.25
CA PRO A 114 1.13 -3.80 18.51
C PRO A 114 2.36 -2.88 18.64
N PRO A 115 2.74 -2.14 17.57
CA PRO A 115 3.52 -0.93 17.74
C PRO A 115 2.66 0.17 18.41
N TYR A 116 3.23 0.88 19.38
CA TYR A 116 2.64 2.11 19.91
C TYR A 116 3.06 3.29 19.05
N LEU A 117 2.11 4.12 18.64
CA LEU A 117 2.36 5.29 17.81
C LEU A 117 2.13 6.56 18.63
N PHE A 118 3.18 7.38 18.73
CA PHE A 118 3.16 8.65 19.46
C PHE A 118 3.41 9.80 18.49
N GLY A 119 2.40 10.65 18.32
CA GLY A 119 2.53 11.88 17.55
C GLY A 119 3.20 12.98 18.35
N GLN A 120 3.99 13.77 17.65
CA GLN A 120 4.57 15.02 18.13
C GLN A 120 4.45 16.09 17.04
N ALA A 121 3.33 16.80 17.04
CA ALA A 121 3.15 18.01 16.23
C ALA A 121 3.57 19.23 17.06
N GLY A 122 4.59 19.99 16.63
CA GLY A 122 5.20 21.01 17.47
C GLY A 122 5.93 22.12 16.70
N PHE A 123 5.75 23.35 17.19
CA PHE A 123 6.29 24.61 16.64
C PHE A 123 7.77 24.83 17.01
N ASP A 124 8.64 23.82 16.85
CA ASP A 124 10.09 23.97 17.08
C ASP A 124 10.83 24.16 15.74
N ILE A 125 12.07 24.63 15.77
CA ILE A 125 12.96 24.80 14.60
C ILE A 125 13.33 23.48 13.88
N SER A 126 12.70 22.37 14.26
CA SER A 126 12.90 21.03 13.67
C SER A 126 11.60 20.51 13.06
N TYR A 127 11.71 19.73 11.98
CA TYR A 127 10.57 19.03 11.38
C TYR A 127 9.73 18.27 12.43
N ASP A 128 8.41 18.40 12.30
CA ASP A 128 7.40 17.61 13.01
C ASP A 128 7.68 16.11 12.86
N LYS A 129 7.37 15.29 13.87
CA LYS A 129 7.75 13.86 13.89
C LYS A 129 6.67 12.98 14.49
N ILE A 130 6.73 11.70 14.15
CA ILE A 130 6.06 10.65 14.91
C ILE A 130 7.09 9.66 15.42
N VAL A 131 6.81 9.07 16.57
CA VAL A 131 7.62 8.05 17.22
C VAL A 131 6.83 6.76 17.24
N ILE A 132 7.40 5.73 16.64
CA ILE A 132 6.84 4.39 16.56
C ILE A 132 7.64 3.53 17.54
N LEU A 133 6.97 2.94 18.52
CA LEU A 133 7.59 2.00 19.45
C LEU A 133 7.06 0.60 19.20
N TYR A 134 7.88 -0.42 19.37
CA TYR A 134 7.46 -1.82 19.38
C TYR A 134 7.90 -2.45 20.69
N ASN A 135 6.98 -3.06 21.44
CA ASN A 135 7.25 -3.66 22.75
C ASN A 135 8.04 -2.73 23.71
N ASN A 136 7.63 -1.46 23.78
CA ASN A 136 8.26 -0.38 24.57
C ASN A 136 9.65 0.08 24.08
N THR A 137 10.16 -0.44 22.97
CA THR A 137 11.44 -0.03 22.37
C THR A 137 11.21 0.88 21.18
N LEU A 138 12.07 1.88 20.97
CA LEU A 138 12.03 2.72 19.77
C LEU A 138 12.23 1.87 18.51
N TYR A 139 11.22 1.86 17.64
CA TYR A 139 11.26 1.15 16.36
C TYR A 139 11.64 2.09 15.21
N GLN A 140 10.92 3.21 15.08
CA GLN A 140 11.11 4.14 13.97
C GLN A 140 10.69 5.57 14.34
N ILE A 141 11.34 6.56 13.71
CA ILE A 141 10.93 7.96 13.74
C ILE A 141 10.66 8.40 12.30
N LEU A 142 9.44 8.84 12.00
CA LEU A 142 9.16 9.52 10.72
C LEU A 142 9.15 11.03 10.93
N ARG A 143 9.68 11.76 9.95
CA ARG A 143 9.75 13.23 9.96
C ARG A 143 8.86 13.77 8.85
N GLY A 144 8.12 14.83 9.14
CA GLY A 144 7.33 15.55 8.15
C GLY A 144 8.21 16.22 7.10
N GLU A 145 7.67 16.43 5.91
CA GLU A 145 8.41 17.02 4.77
C GLU A 145 8.44 18.57 4.82
N GLU A 146 7.47 19.19 5.50
CA GLU A 146 7.29 20.65 5.54
C GLU A 146 7.24 21.15 6.99
N LEU A 147 7.99 22.22 7.27
CA LEU A 147 8.01 22.87 8.58
C LEU A 147 6.66 23.54 8.86
N GLY A 148 6.10 23.30 10.05
CA GLY A 148 4.82 23.90 10.45
C GLY A 148 3.59 23.22 9.83
N SER A 149 3.77 22.08 9.14
CA SER A 149 2.67 21.30 8.57
C SER A 149 1.80 20.59 9.61
N TYR A 150 2.26 20.53 10.86
CA TYR A 150 1.61 19.79 11.95
C TYR A 150 1.56 18.29 11.68
N PHE A 151 2.58 17.75 11.02
CA PHE A 151 2.71 16.32 10.76
C PHE A 151 2.69 15.53 12.07
N GLY A 152 1.83 14.51 12.18
CA GLY A 152 1.66 13.73 13.40
C GLY A 152 0.67 14.32 14.39
N SER A 153 -0.15 15.29 13.98
CA SER A 153 -1.26 15.82 14.77
C SER A 153 -2.48 14.88 14.82
N ALA A 154 -2.60 13.99 13.84
CA ALA A 154 -3.51 12.85 13.84
C ALA A 154 -2.76 11.61 13.34
N ILE A 155 -3.05 10.45 13.92
CA ILE A 155 -2.43 9.18 13.56
C ILE A 155 -3.51 8.10 13.55
N LEU A 156 -3.47 7.21 12.54
CA LEU A 156 -4.26 5.99 12.50
C LEU A 156 -3.38 4.83 12.00
N ALA A 157 -3.45 3.70 12.68
CA ALA A 157 -2.99 2.38 12.25
C ALA A 157 -4.20 1.52 11.90
N GLU A 158 -4.30 1.08 10.64
CA GLU A 158 -5.38 0.19 10.20
C GLU A 158 -4.95 -0.63 8.99
N ASP A 159 -5.27 -1.92 8.99
CA ASP A 159 -5.04 -2.83 7.87
C ASP A 159 -6.11 -2.60 6.78
N VAL A 160 -5.81 -1.77 5.78
CA VAL A 160 -6.75 -1.40 4.70
C VAL A 160 -6.60 -2.26 3.45
N ASP A 161 -5.56 -3.10 3.35
CA ASP A 161 -5.35 -4.04 2.25
C ASP A 161 -5.54 -5.52 2.63
N ASN A 162 -5.91 -5.78 3.88
CA ASN A 162 -6.18 -7.09 4.46
C ASN A 162 -4.98 -8.04 4.36
N ASP A 163 -3.77 -7.51 4.48
CA ASP A 163 -2.52 -8.26 4.50
C ASP A 163 -2.12 -8.74 5.91
N LYS A 164 -2.91 -8.37 6.93
CA LYS A 164 -2.73 -8.62 8.37
C LYS A 164 -1.62 -7.80 9.02
N SER A 165 -1.10 -6.80 8.34
CA SER A 165 -0.20 -5.77 8.86
C SER A 165 -0.93 -4.44 8.87
N ASP A 166 -0.70 -3.63 9.90
CA ASP A 166 -1.32 -2.31 9.94
C ASP A 166 -0.62 -1.37 8.94
N ASP A 167 -1.42 -0.63 8.18
CA ASP A 167 -0.95 0.54 7.45
C ASP A 167 -0.97 1.78 8.35
N LEU A 168 -0.16 2.77 8.01
CA LEU A 168 -0.02 3.99 8.80
C LEU A 168 -0.53 5.22 8.05
N PHE A 169 -1.38 6.00 8.73
CA PHE A 169 -1.89 7.27 8.26
C PHE A 169 -1.46 8.39 9.22
N VAL A 170 -0.91 9.46 8.69
CA VAL A 170 -0.38 10.59 9.48
C VAL A 170 -0.92 11.91 8.95
N GLY A 171 -1.66 12.62 9.78
CA GLY A 171 -2.24 13.92 9.44
C GLY A 171 -1.22 15.05 9.47
N ALA A 172 -1.27 15.91 8.46
CA ALA A 172 -0.54 17.17 8.36
C ALA A 172 -1.51 18.30 7.92
N PRO A 173 -2.40 18.74 8.81
CA PRO A 173 -3.50 19.63 8.47
C PRO A 173 -3.08 21.05 8.07
N MET A 174 -1.84 21.47 8.35
CA MET A 174 -1.32 22.78 7.94
C MET A 174 -0.45 22.72 6.69
N THR A 175 -0.37 21.57 6.01
CA THR A 175 0.31 21.48 4.72
C THR A 175 -0.35 22.38 3.68
N SER A 176 0.49 23.12 2.96
CA SER A 176 0.07 23.95 1.83
C SER A 176 0.50 23.29 0.52
N GLY A 177 -0.45 23.11 -0.39
CA GLY A 177 -0.21 22.55 -1.72
C GLY A 177 -0.66 23.52 -2.80
N THR A 178 -1.82 23.26 -3.39
CA THR A 178 -2.42 24.15 -4.39
C THR A 178 -2.98 25.43 -3.78
N THR A 179 -3.42 25.35 -2.52
CA THR A 179 -3.93 26.45 -1.73
C THR A 179 -3.33 26.40 -0.31
N PHE A 180 -3.48 27.52 0.42
CA PHE A 180 -2.94 27.68 1.78
C PHE A 180 -3.73 26.83 2.79
N ASP A 181 -3.03 26.10 3.67
CA ASP A 181 -3.59 25.28 4.76
C ASP A 181 -4.70 24.31 4.29
N GLU A 182 -4.58 23.74 3.09
CA GLU A 182 -5.54 22.73 2.61
C GLU A 182 -5.41 21.40 3.37
N GLY A 183 -4.20 21.08 3.83
CA GLY A 183 -3.89 19.89 4.61
C GLY A 183 -3.77 18.62 3.78
N CYS A 184 -3.00 17.65 4.28
CA CYS A 184 -2.87 16.33 3.67
C CYS A 184 -2.76 15.23 4.73
N VAL A 185 -2.88 13.98 4.28
CA VAL A 185 -2.57 12.79 5.08
C VAL A 185 -1.53 11.97 4.36
N PHE A 186 -0.47 11.59 5.07
CA PHE A 186 0.57 10.70 4.59
C PHE A 186 0.15 9.26 4.88
N TYR A 187 0.06 8.44 3.84
CA TYR A 187 -0.25 7.03 3.89
C TYR A 187 1.00 6.20 3.64
N TYR A 188 1.29 5.24 4.51
CA TYR A 188 2.36 4.26 4.36
C TYR A 188 1.73 2.87 4.33
N ASN A 189 1.94 2.10 3.25
CA ASN A 189 1.36 0.75 3.02
C ASN A 189 2.02 -0.34 3.89
N ASN A 190 2.53 0.06 5.05
CA ASN A 190 3.00 -0.74 6.18
C ASN A 190 3.67 0.24 7.15
N VAL A 191 3.52 0.07 8.47
CA VAL A 191 4.24 0.86 9.50
C VAL A 191 5.78 0.89 9.27
N GLN A 192 6.35 -0.15 8.65
CA GLN A 192 7.78 -0.27 8.35
C GLN A 192 8.23 0.53 7.13
N GLN A 193 7.30 0.95 6.26
CA GLN A 193 7.64 1.70 5.06
C GLN A 193 8.02 3.15 5.42
N LYS A 194 9.03 3.68 4.71
CA LYS A 194 9.47 5.07 4.83
C LYS A 194 8.94 5.97 3.72
N THR A 195 8.45 5.40 2.63
CA THR A 195 7.83 6.13 1.51
C THR A 195 6.34 6.19 1.70
N SER A 196 5.77 7.38 1.52
CA SER A 196 4.33 7.60 1.66
C SER A 196 3.69 8.02 0.35
N VAL A 197 2.38 7.81 0.27
CA VAL A 197 1.48 8.45 -0.69
C VAL A 197 0.71 9.53 0.05
N LYS A 198 0.52 10.70 -0.56
CA LYS A 198 -0.28 11.78 0.02
C LYS A 198 -1.74 11.66 -0.41
N LEU A 199 -2.63 11.69 0.56
CA LEU A 199 -4.07 11.80 0.38
C LEU A 199 -4.49 13.27 0.54
N PHE A 200 -5.41 13.70 -0.31
CA PHE A 200 -5.92 15.07 -0.31
C PHE A 200 -7.45 15.06 -0.30
N GLY A 201 -8.03 16.04 0.38
CA GLY A 201 -9.44 16.38 0.26
C GLY A 201 -9.70 17.28 -0.94
N SER A 202 -10.81 18.03 -0.91
CA SER A 202 -11.04 19.09 -1.90
C SER A 202 -10.01 20.21 -1.71
N PRO A 203 -9.50 20.83 -2.79
CA PRO A 203 -8.47 21.88 -2.73
C PRO A 203 -9.08 23.22 -2.28
N LYS A 204 -9.51 23.27 -1.02
CA LYS A 204 -10.16 24.41 -0.39
C LYS A 204 -9.20 25.07 0.58
N ARG A 205 -9.05 26.39 0.45
CA ARG A 205 -8.18 27.19 1.32
C ARG A 205 -8.59 27.03 2.78
N GLY A 206 -7.62 26.71 3.64
CA GLY A 206 -7.81 26.61 5.08
C GLY A 206 -8.67 25.43 5.52
N ALA A 207 -8.92 24.44 4.65
CA ALA A 207 -9.76 23.29 4.96
C ALA A 207 -9.19 22.41 6.08
N ARG A 208 -7.85 22.38 6.20
CA ARG A 208 -7.10 21.59 7.17
C ARG A 208 -7.48 20.12 7.16
N PHE A 209 -7.52 19.55 5.95
CA PHE A 209 -7.73 18.13 5.74
C PHE A 209 -6.67 17.31 6.49
N GLY A 210 -7.09 16.22 7.14
CA GLY A 210 -6.22 15.41 7.99
C GLY A 210 -6.18 15.84 9.46
N THR A 211 -7.10 16.73 9.89
CA THR A 211 -7.21 17.12 11.32
C THR A 211 -7.58 15.94 12.22
N HIS A 212 -8.45 15.06 11.76
CA HIS A 212 -8.78 13.78 12.42
C HIS A 212 -8.86 12.68 11.36
N ILE A 213 -8.44 11.49 11.76
CA ILE A 213 -8.42 10.27 10.96
C ILE A 213 -8.99 9.17 11.85
N ILE A 214 -9.99 8.44 11.37
CA ILE A 214 -10.54 7.29 12.10
C ILE A 214 -10.75 6.12 11.15
N SER A 215 -10.68 4.91 11.69
CA SER A 215 -11.11 3.73 10.96
C SER A 215 -12.62 3.53 11.09
N LEU A 216 -13.25 3.23 9.96
CA LEU A 216 -14.66 2.86 9.87
C LEU A 216 -14.84 1.33 9.93
N GLY A 217 -13.74 0.57 9.90
CA GLY A 217 -13.77 -0.83 9.50
C GLY A 217 -14.24 -0.97 8.05
N ASP A 218 -14.59 -2.20 7.66
CA ASP A 218 -15.20 -2.48 6.37
C ASP A 218 -16.65 -1.96 6.34
N ILE A 219 -16.85 -0.72 5.87
CA ILE A 219 -18.16 -0.04 5.88
C ILE A 219 -19.05 -0.51 4.73
N ASP A 220 -18.46 -1.07 3.67
CA ASP A 220 -19.19 -1.52 2.48
C ASP A 220 -19.20 -3.04 2.26
N LEU A 221 -18.62 -3.78 3.21
CA LEU A 221 -18.51 -5.23 3.29
C LEU A 221 -17.81 -5.88 2.09
N ASP A 222 -16.76 -5.21 1.57
CA ASP A 222 -15.93 -5.71 0.47
C ASP A 222 -14.68 -6.49 0.90
N LYS A 223 -14.50 -6.66 2.22
CA LYS A 223 -13.40 -7.32 2.95
C LYS A 223 -12.16 -6.45 3.19
N PHE A 224 -12.19 -5.16 2.86
CA PHE A 224 -11.12 -4.22 3.14
C PHE A 224 -11.60 -3.16 4.12
N ASN A 225 -10.74 -2.74 5.06
CA ASN A 225 -11.14 -1.69 6.00
C ASN A 225 -11.12 -0.32 5.32
N ASP A 226 -12.07 0.52 5.70
CA ASP A 226 -12.23 1.89 5.20
C ASP A 226 -11.91 2.92 6.30
N ILE A 227 -11.63 4.15 5.89
CA ILE A 227 -11.28 5.24 6.81
C ILE A 227 -12.08 6.52 6.53
N ALA A 228 -12.25 7.34 7.56
CA ALA A 228 -12.77 8.70 7.45
C ALA A 228 -11.71 9.73 7.83
N ILE A 229 -11.63 10.80 7.04
CA ILE A 229 -10.68 11.91 7.24
C ILE A 229 -11.45 13.24 7.26
N SER A 230 -11.25 14.07 8.28
CA SER A 230 -11.95 15.36 8.40
C SER A 230 -11.18 16.53 7.80
N ALA A 231 -11.92 17.50 7.26
CA ALA A 231 -11.48 18.85 6.94
C ALA A 231 -12.42 19.86 7.63
N PRO A 232 -12.27 20.08 8.95
CA PRO A 232 -13.30 20.75 9.75
C PRO A 232 -13.47 22.25 9.48
N PHE A 233 -12.54 22.84 8.75
CA PHE A 233 -12.55 24.27 8.43
C PHE A 233 -12.87 24.56 6.97
N GLU A 234 -13.19 23.52 6.20
CA GLU A 234 -13.63 23.64 4.81
C GLU A 234 -14.94 24.44 4.68
N ASP A 235 -15.15 25.07 3.52
CA ASP A 235 -16.34 25.88 3.20
C ASP A 235 -16.62 26.93 4.30
N ASP A 236 -15.62 27.80 4.55
CA ASP A 236 -15.69 28.90 5.53
C ASP A 236 -16.02 28.44 6.97
N GLY A 237 -15.46 27.29 7.36
CA GLY A 237 -15.58 26.76 8.72
C GLY A 237 -16.80 25.88 8.94
N VAL A 238 -17.63 25.61 7.92
CA VAL A 238 -18.74 24.66 8.01
C VAL A 238 -18.20 23.25 8.30
N GLY A 239 -17.18 22.85 7.55
CA GLY A 239 -16.47 21.59 7.69
C GLY A 239 -17.01 20.45 6.82
N ALA A 240 -16.13 19.48 6.56
CA ALA A 240 -16.41 18.29 5.76
C ALA A 240 -15.69 17.05 6.31
N VAL A 241 -16.18 15.86 5.91
CA VAL A 241 -15.57 14.56 6.20
C VAL A 241 -15.54 13.73 4.93
N TYR A 242 -14.44 13.03 4.69
CA TYR A 242 -14.18 12.26 3.48
C TYR A 242 -14.03 10.79 3.81
N ILE A 243 -14.64 9.92 3.01
CA ILE A 243 -14.56 8.46 3.15
C ILE A 243 -13.62 7.91 2.08
N PHE A 244 -12.56 7.24 2.51
CA PHE A 244 -11.59 6.58 1.63
C PHE A 244 -11.75 5.07 1.78
N LYS A 245 -11.75 4.37 0.64
CA LYS A 245 -11.95 2.93 0.61
C LYS A 245 -10.64 2.16 0.61
N GLY A 246 -10.61 1.07 1.37
CA GLY A 246 -9.55 0.07 1.29
C GLY A 246 -9.58 -0.71 -0.02
N SER A 247 -8.51 -1.44 -0.30
CA SER A 247 -8.43 -2.37 -1.43
C SER A 247 -7.23 -3.28 -1.28
N GLN A 248 -7.18 -4.37 -2.05
CA GLN A 248 -6.00 -5.26 -2.09
C GLN A 248 -4.66 -4.56 -2.40
N ASN A 249 -4.68 -3.35 -2.97
CA ASN A 249 -3.47 -2.59 -3.30
C ASN A 249 -3.21 -1.43 -2.33
N GLY A 250 -3.80 -1.46 -1.13
CA GLY A 250 -3.78 -0.34 -0.19
C GLY A 250 -5.00 0.56 -0.30
N ILE A 251 -4.92 1.74 0.34
CA ILE A 251 -5.98 2.74 0.28
C ILE A 251 -6.15 3.30 -1.14
N ASN A 252 -7.39 3.45 -1.61
CA ASN A 252 -7.66 4.20 -2.83
C ASN A 252 -7.35 5.68 -2.60
N PRO A 253 -6.44 6.31 -3.38
CA PRO A 253 -6.06 7.71 -3.15
C PRO A 253 -7.18 8.72 -3.44
N THR A 254 -8.26 8.29 -4.10
CA THR A 254 -9.45 9.12 -4.33
C THR A 254 -10.55 8.75 -3.34
N TYR A 255 -11.08 9.74 -2.62
CA TYR A 255 -12.20 9.51 -1.72
C TYR A 255 -13.45 9.03 -2.49
N SER A 256 -14.20 8.12 -1.89
CA SER A 256 -15.45 7.58 -2.46
C SER A 256 -16.65 8.48 -2.16
N GLN A 257 -16.61 9.22 -1.05
CA GLN A 257 -17.69 10.10 -0.62
C GLN A 257 -17.16 11.29 0.15
N ARG A 258 -17.75 12.47 -0.11
CA ARG A 258 -17.57 13.68 0.70
C ARG A 258 -18.88 14.00 1.42
N LEU A 259 -18.81 14.05 2.74
CA LEU A 259 -19.90 14.38 3.64
C LEU A 259 -19.76 15.85 4.04
N SER A 260 -20.74 16.66 3.64
CA SER A 260 -20.84 18.05 4.06
C SER A 260 -22.28 18.35 4.47
N PRO A 261 -22.51 18.99 5.62
CA PRO A 261 -23.86 19.35 6.06
C PRO A 261 -24.63 20.20 5.05
N LEU A 262 -23.93 20.95 4.19
CA LEU A 262 -24.53 21.71 3.11
C LEU A 262 -25.32 20.84 2.11
N THR A 263 -24.97 19.55 1.98
CA THR A 263 -25.59 18.65 1.00
C THR A 263 -26.80 17.87 1.53
N PHE A 264 -26.87 17.61 2.85
CA PHE A 264 -27.94 16.77 3.43
C PHE A 264 -28.74 17.46 4.55
N TYR A 265 -28.26 18.58 5.09
CA TYR A 265 -28.90 19.30 6.19
C TYR A 265 -29.40 20.71 5.78
N GLY A 266 -28.98 21.21 4.61
CA GLY A 266 -29.44 22.49 4.05
C GLY A 266 -28.71 23.73 4.62
N ASN A 267 -29.12 24.91 4.17
CA ASN A 267 -28.42 26.18 4.40
C ASN A 267 -28.72 26.78 5.80
N TYR A 268 -28.17 26.19 6.86
CA TYR A 268 -28.00 26.89 8.13
C TYR A 268 -26.72 27.72 8.05
N ALA A 269 -26.85 29.03 7.90
CA ALA A 269 -25.74 29.98 7.85
C ALA A 269 -24.89 30.07 9.16
N SER A 270 -25.03 29.09 10.07
CA SER A 270 -24.41 29.06 11.39
C SER A 270 -23.82 27.70 11.79
N LEU A 271 -23.85 26.69 10.91
CA LEU A 271 -23.17 25.44 11.22
C LEU A 271 -21.66 25.62 11.07
N GLN A 272 -20.89 25.26 12.11
CA GLN A 272 -19.44 25.36 12.11
C GLN A 272 -18.78 24.18 12.82
N GLY A 273 -17.61 23.81 12.32
CA GLY A 273 -16.72 22.81 12.91
C GLY A 273 -17.18 21.38 12.73
N PHE A 274 -18.00 21.07 11.71
CA PHE A 274 -18.35 19.69 11.36
C PHE A 274 -17.09 18.89 11.00
N GLY A 275 -16.88 17.73 11.62
CA GLY A 275 -15.67 16.93 11.43
C GLY A 275 -14.56 17.22 12.45
N MET A 276 -14.79 18.14 13.40
CA MET A 276 -13.91 18.31 14.56
C MET A 276 -14.03 17.18 15.56
N GLY A 277 -15.09 16.38 15.43
CA GLY A 277 -15.13 15.08 16.03
C GLY A 277 -15.62 14.01 15.05
N LEU A 278 -15.07 12.80 15.14
CA LEU A 278 -15.36 11.58 14.41
C LEU A 278 -15.34 10.40 15.41
N SER A 279 -16.29 9.49 15.27
CA SER A 279 -16.29 8.18 15.91
C SER A 279 -17.02 7.21 15.00
N GLY A 280 -16.44 6.04 14.74
CA GLY A 280 -17.01 5.05 13.81
C GLY A 280 -16.68 3.63 14.24
N GLY A 281 -17.05 2.66 13.40
CA GLY A 281 -16.77 1.23 13.64
C GLY A 281 -17.79 0.54 14.55
N VAL A 282 -18.98 1.12 14.71
CA VAL A 282 -20.09 0.52 15.48
C VAL A 282 -21.39 0.68 14.68
N ASP A 283 -22.12 -0.42 14.53
CA ASP A 283 -23.48 -0.46 13.99
C ASP A 283 -24.47 -0.04 15.09
N VAL A 284 -25.04 1.17 14.98
CA VAL A 284 -25.93 1.73 16.02
C VAL A 284 -27.40 1.39 15.80
N ASP A 285 -27.78 1.01 14.58
CA ASP A 285 -29.17 0.67 14.25
C ASP A 285 -29.42 -0.83 14.01
N GLY A 286 -28.36 -1.65 14.09
CA GLY A 286 -28.41 -3.10 14.00
C GLY A 286 -28.61 -3.62 12.57
N ASN A 287 -28.24 -2.85 11.55
CA ASN A 287 -28.43 -3.19 10.14
C ASN A 287 -27.29 -4.07 9.55
N GLY A 288 -26.19 -4.27 10.29
CA GLY A 288 -25.03 -5.05 9.90
C GLY A 288 -23.88 -4.24 9.29
N TYR A 289 -23.99 -2.92 9.26
CA TYR A 289 -22.96 -2.01 8.74
C TYR A 289 -22.53 -1.04 9.84
N ASN A 290 -21.24 -0.69 9.85
CA ASN A 290 -20.75 0.30 10.79
C ASN A 290 -21.30 1.69 10.44
N ASP A 291 -21.61 2.48 11.45
CA ASP A 291 -22.10 3.86 11.33
C ASP A 291 -21.03 4.88 11.74
N LEU A 292 -21.30 6.16 11.46
CA LEU A 292 -20.37 7.26 11.68
C LEU A 292 -21.02 8.40 12.48
N ALA A 293 -20.46 8.71 13.66
CA ALA A 293 -20.80 9.89 14.44
C ALA A 293 -19.83 11.04 14.17
N ILE A 294 -20.36 12.25 13.97
CA ILE A 294 -19.58 13.45 13.60
C ILE A 294 -19.96 14.63 14.50
N GLY A 295 -18.98 15.20 15.18
CA GLY A 295 -19.13 16.39 16.02
C GLY A 295 -19.01 17.69 15.23
N ALA A 296 -19.84 18.66 15.60
CA ALA A 296 -19.79 20.06 15.16
C ALA A 296 -19.74 20.97 16.39
N TYR A 297 -18.57 21.04 17.04
CA TYR A 297 -18.43 21.59 18.39
C TYR A 297 -18.83 23.06 18.49
N ARG A 298 -18.51 23.89 17.49
CA ARG A 298 -18.88 25.32 17.47
C ARG A 298 -20.39 25.53 17.39
N SER A 299 -21.11 24.56 16.86
CA SER A 299 -22.57 24.56 16.81
C SER A 299 -23.22 23.74 17.92
N GLY A 300 -22.45 23.12 18.82
CA GLY A 300 -22.96 22.28 19.90
C GLY A 300 -23.78 21.08 19.42
N ARG A 301 -23.39 20.46 18.29
CA ARG A 301 -24.16 19.38 17.65
C ARG A 301 -23.33 18.13 17.39
N VAL A 302 -24.01 16.99 17.35
CA VAL A 302 -23.47 15.70 16.89
C VAL A 302 -24.42 15.12 15.85
N PHE A 303 -23.86 14.62 14.76
CA PHE A 303 -24.58 13.94 13.68
C PHE A 303 -24.28 12.45 13.77
N ILE A 304 -25.29 11.60 13.63
CA ILE A 304 -25.12 10.15 13.47
C ILE A 304 -25.56 9.83 12.06
N LEU A 305 -24.60 9.46 11.22
CA LEU A 305 -24.80 9.06 9.84
C LEU A 305 -24.80 7.55 9.76
N LYS A 306 -25.92 7.01 9.29
CA LYS A 306 -26.14 5.57 9.22
C LYS A 306 -25.82 5.04 7.84
N THR A 307 -25.11 3.93 7.78
CA THR A 307 -24.72 3.32 6.51
C THR A 307 -25.93 2.65 5.86
N ARG A 308 -26.07 2.84 4.54
CA ARG A 308 -27.16 2.23 3.78
C ARG A 308 -26.83 0.77 3.51
N PRO A 309 -27.80 -0.16 3.63
CA PRO A 309 -27.60 -1.53 3.20
C PRO A 309 -27.16 -1.62 1.73
N ILE A 310 -26.22 -2.51 1.45
CA ILE A 310 -25.68 -2.73 0.12
C ILE A 310 -26.14 -4.06 -0.45
N ILE A 311 -26.64 -4.04 -1.68
CA ILE A 311 -26.96 -5.24 -2.44
C ILE A 311 -26.13 -5.31 -3.73
N ASP A 312 -25.68 -6.51 -4.06
CA ASP A 312 -25.11 -6.84 -5.36
C ASP A 312 -26.19 -7.53 -6.19
N PHE A 313 -26.57 -6.96 -7.34
CA PHE A 313 -27.56 -7.57 -8.22
C PHE A 313 -26.97 -7.99 -9.56
N LEU A 314 -27.45 -9.12 -10.07
CA LEU A 314 -27.10 -9.66 -11.38
C LEU A 314 -28.35 -9.76 -12.23
N THR A 315 -28.29 -9.11 -13.38
CA THR A 315 -29.30 -9.24 -14.44
C THR A 315 -28.73 -10.05 -15.59
N THR A 316 -29.52 -10.98 -16.12
CA THR A 316 -29.18 -11.72 -17.34
C THR A 316 -30.24 -11.50 -18.40
N LEU A 317 -29.83 -11.43 -19.66
CA LEU A 317 -30.71 -11.21 -20.81
C LEU A 317 -30.31 -12.18 -21.93
N LYS A 318 -31.25 -13.04 -22.35
CA LYS A 318 -31.03 -14.10 -23.33
C LYS A 318 -32.20 -14.19 -24.32
N SER A 319 -31.91 -14.67 -25.53
CA SER A 319 -32.91 -15.04 -26.53
C SER A 319 -32.94 -16.57 -26.66
N ASN A 320 -34.11 -17.13 -26.99
CA ASN A 320 -34.25 -18.55 -27.33
C ASN A 320 -33.69 -18.88 -28.73
N VAL A 321 -33.63 -17.89 -29.63
CA VAL A 321 -33.08 -18.04 -30.98
C VAL A 321 -31.72 -17.37 -31.08
N SER A 322 -30.82 -18.00 -31.83
CA SER A 322 -29.52 -17.46 -32.21
C SER A 322 -29.60 -16.57 -33.45
N SER A 323 -30.51 -16.83 -34.38
CA SER A 323 -30.68 -16.04 -35.61
C SER A 323 -32.17 -15.85 -35.95
N ILE A 324 -32.44 -14.83 -36.76
CA ILE A 324 -33.77 -14.53 -37.30
C ILE A 324 -33.78 -14.88 -38.79
N SER A 325 -34.79 -15.64 -39.23
CA SER A 325 -35.08 -15.98 -40.63
C SER A 325 -36.58 -15.77 -40.92
N ASN A 326 -36.92 -15.07 -42.01
CA ASN A 326 -38.31 -14.67 -42.33
C ASN A 326 -39.10 -14.20 -41.08
N SER A 327 -40.41 -14.45 -40.99
CA SER A 327 -41.18 -14.16 -39.77
C SER A 327 -40.85 -15.18 -38.67
N THR A 328 -39.86 -14.87 -37.83
CA THR A 328 -39.44 -15.70 -36.69
C THR A 328 -40.16 -15.30 -35.40
N TYR A 329 -40.50 -16.30 -34.58
CA TYR A 329 -40.95 -16.12 -33.21
C TYR A 329 -39.76 -16.11 -32.25
N VAL A 330 -39.62 -15.04 -31.46
CA VAL A 330 -38.51 -14.81 -30.55
C VAL A 330 -39.04 -14.70 -29.12
N SER A 331 -38.50 -15.51 -28.22
CA SER A 331 -38.73 -15.44 -26.77
C SER A 331 -37.48 -14.86 -26.12
N ILE A 332 -37.62 -13.65 -25.56
CA ILE A 332 -36.56 -12.98 -24.81
C ILE A 332 -36.79 -13.26 -23.33
N THR A 333 -35.82 -13.91 -22.70
CA THR A 333 -35.83 -14.21 -21.27
C THR A 333 -34.89 -13.25 -20.55
N TYR A 334 -35.39 -12.57 -19.53
CA TYR A 334 -34.55 -11.88 -18.56
C TYR A 334 -34.72 -12.48 -17.18
N CYS A 335 -33.63 -12.50 -16.42
CA CYS A 335 -33.64 -12.91 -15.03
C CYS A 335 -32.92 -11.86 -14.18
N VAL A 336 -33.47 -11.61 -12.99
CA VAL A 336 -32.87 -10.72 -11.98
C VAL A 336 -32.71 -11.52 -10.69
N LYS A 337 -31.54 -11.39 -10.07
CA LYS A 337 -31.25 -11.89 -8.72
C LYS A 337 -30.42 -10.86 -7.97
N TYR A 338 -30.48 -10.86 -6.64
CA TYR A 338 -29.60 -10.04 -5.82
C TYR A 338 -29.13 -10.79 -4.59
N THR A 339 -28.03 -10.31 -4.03
CA THR A 339 -27.43 -10.82 -2.79
C THR A 339 -27.14 -9.63 -1.88
N PRO A 340 -27.65 -9.59 -0.63
CA PRO A 340 -27.24 -8.61 0.35
C PRO A 340 -25.81 -8.89 0.83
N ARG A 341 -24.99 -7.86 1.04
CA ARG A 341 -23.63 -8.06 1.56
C ARG A 341 -23.59 -8.34 3.06
N ALA A 342 -24.46 -7.70 3.83
CA ALA A 342 -24.60 -7.97 5.25
C ALA A 342 -25.42 -9.25 5.50
N ASN A 343 -24.92 -10.09 6.39
CA ASN A 343 -25.57 -11.33 6.82
C ASN A 343 -26.30 -11.11 8.14
N THR A 344 -27.37 -10.30 8.15
CA THR A 344 -28.15 -10.02 9.36
C THR A 344 -29.61 -10.43 9.22
N THR A 345 -30.18 -11.00 10.29
CA THR A 345 -31.60 -11.32 10.40
C THR A 345 -32.48 -10.09 10.66
N LYS A 346 -31.85 -8.93 10.91
CA LYS A 346 -32.50 -7.65 11.23
C LYS A 346 -32.64 -6.72 10.02
N LEU A 347 -32.04 -7.06 8.87
CA LEU A 347 -32.28 -6.32 7.64
C LEU A 347 -33.76 -6.46 7.25
N PRO A 348 -34.52 -5.36 7.13
CA PRO A 348 -35.90 -5.39 6.66
C PRO A 348 -36.02 -5.71 5.16
N LEU A 349 -34.91 -6.00 4.47
CA LEU A 349 -34.85 -6.24 3.03
C LEU A 349 -35.19 -7.70 2.68
N ALA A 350 -36.27 -8.23 3.26
CA ALA A 350 -36.85 -9.50 2.83
C ALA A 350 -37.22 -9.45 1.34
N ASP A 351 -37.59 -8.26 0.85
CA ASP A 351 -38.02 -8.03 -0.52
C ASP A 351 -37.50 -6.68 -1.05
N VAL A 352 -36.84 -6.68 -2.21
CA VAL A 352 -36.35 -5.49 -2.92
C VAL A 352 -37.15 -5.29 -4.21
N GLN A 353 -37.49 -4.04 -4.53
CA GLN A 353 -38.26 -3.72 -5.73
C GLN A 353 -37.34 -3.20 -6.83
N PHE A 354 -37.41 -3.84 -7.99
CA PHE A 354 -36.69 -3.46 -9.19
C PHE A 354 -37.67 -2.96 -10.25
N GLN A 355 -37.34 -1.84 -10.88
CA GLN A 355 -37.95 -1.44 -12.14
C GLN A 355 -37.12 -2.00 -13.28
N VAL A 356 -37.76 -2.80 -14.13
CA VAL A 356 -37.15 -3.44 -15.28
C VAL A 356 -37.81 -2.88 -16.54
N LYS A 357 -36.99 -2.40 -17.48
CA LYS A 357 -37.43 -1.86 -18.78
C LYS A 357 -36.75 -2.62 -19.91
N LEU A 358 -37.50 -3.44 -20.63
CA LEU A 358 -37.06 -4.13 -21.83
C LEU A 358 -37.46 -3.33 -23.06
N ARG A 359 -36.48 -2.93 -23.87
CA ARG A 359 -36.67 -2.24 -25.14
C ARG A 359 -36.28 -3.16 -26.28
N LEU A 360 -37.16 -3.31 -27.25
CA LEU A 360 -36.99 -4.13 -28.44
C LEU A 360 -36.91 -3.25 -29.68
N ASP A 361 -36.30 -3.81 -30.72
CA ASP A 361 -36.22 -3.19 -32.04
C ASP A 361 -37.61 -2.85 -32.61
N TYR A 362 -37.71 -1.79 -33.42
CA TYR A 362 -38.95 -1.34 -34.06
C TYR A 362 -39.56 -2.37 -35.03
N ARG A 363 -38.76 -3.38 -35.41
CA ARG A 363 -39.17 -4.49 -36.28
C ARG A 363 -40.04 -5.54 -35.59
N VAL A 364 -40.35 -5.40 -34.30
CA VAL A 364 -41.34 -6.27 -33.63
C VAL A 364 -42.76 -5.99 -34.14
N MET A 365 -43.58 -7.04 -34.25
CA MET A 365 -45.04 -6.93 -34.34
C MET A 365 -45.63 -6.79 -32.95
N GLY A 366 -46.24 -5.65 -32.65
CA GLY A 366 -46.89 -5.37 -31.36
C GLY A 366 -46.08 -4.43 -30.46
N ILE A 367 -46.10 -4.70 -29.16
CA ILE A 367 -45.47 -3.84 -28.14
C ILE A 367 -43.94 -4.07 -28.17
N GLY A 368 -43.17 -3.00 -28.44
CA GLY A 368 -41.71 -3.02 -28.45
C GLY A 368 -41.06 -2.57 -27.13
N ASN A 369 -41.82 -2.01 -26.21
CA ASN A 369 -41.32 -1.51 -24.92
C ASN A 369 -42.12 -2.11 -23.78
N TYR A 370 -41.45 -2.81 -22.88
CA TYR A 370 -42.04 -3.41 -21.69
C TYR A 370 -41.42 -2.76 -20.46
N ALA A 371 -42.26 -2.43 -19.49
CA ALA A 371 -41.82 -1.91 -18.20
C ALA A 371 -42.63 -2.59 -17.11
N GLU A 372 -41.95 -3.14 -16.12
CA GLU A 372 -42.60 -3.72 -14.95
C GLU A 372 -41.79 -3.44 -13.68
N ASN A 373 -42.49 -3.47 -12.55
CA ASN A 373 -41.88 -3.46 -11.24
C ASN A 373 -41.97 -4.87 -10.67
N ILE A 374 -40.82 -5.46 -10.36
CA ILE A 374 -40.73 -6.79 -9.76
C ILE A 374 -40.23 -6.68 -8.32
N THR A 375 -40.76 -7.54 -7.45
CA THR A 375 -40.31 -7.65 -6.06
C THR A 375 -39.57 -8.98 -5.93
N ILE A 376 -38.32 -8.94 -5.48
CA ILE A 376 -37.42 -10.10 -5.39
C ILE A 376 -37.01 -10.28 -3.94
N SER A 377 -36.92 -11.54 -3.49
CA SER A 377 -36.37 -11.90 -2.17
C SER A 377 -34.93 -12.45 -2.31
N PRO A 378 -34.05 -12.39 -1.28
CA PRO A 378 -32.60 -12.65 -1.41
C PRO A 378 -32.23 -14.03 -1.94
N SER A 379 -33.10 -15.03 -1.72
CA SER A 379 -32.85 -16.43 -2.09
C SER A 379 -33.50 -16.83 -3.41
N ASN A 380 -34.28 -15.93 -4.03
CA ASN A 380 -35.07 -16.22 -5.22
C ASN A 380 -34.53 -15.44 -6.42
N ASN A 381 -34.41 -16.10 -7.56
CA ASN A 381 -34.28 -15.42 -8.84
C ASN A 381 -35.67 -15.30 -9.50
N ILE A 382 -35.92 -14.18 -10.16
CA ILE A 382 -37.13 -14.02 -10.97
C ILE A 382 -36.73 -14.00 -12.42
N CYS A 383 -37.30 -14.91 -13.20
CA CYS A 383 -37.17 -14.95 -14.66
C CYS A 383 -38.52 -14.65 -15.31
N ARG A 384 -38.49 -13.88 -16.39
CA ARG A 384 -39.66 -13.54 -17.21
C ARG A 384 -39.33 -13.75 -18.69
N ASN A 385 -40.31 -14.26 -19.41
CA ASN A 385 -40.22 -14.50 -20.85
C ASN A 385 -41.15 -13.53 -21.56
N VAL A 386 -40.62 -12.81 -22.54
CA VAL A 386 -41.36 -11.90 -23.41
C VAL A 386 -41.30 -12.45 -24.81
N ASN A 387 -42.45 -12.87 -25.32
CA ASN A 387 -42.54 -13.51 -26.61
C ASN A 387 -43.03 -12.52 -27.66
N VAL A 388 -42.30 -12.40 -28.76
CA VAL A 388 -42.56 -11.45 -29.84
C VAL A 388 -42.35 -12.08 -31.20
N THR A 389 -43.08 -11.60 -32.19
CA THR A 389 -42.84 -11.99 -33.60
C THR A 389 -42.12 -10.85 -34.31
N VAL A 390 -41.04 -11.17 -35.02
CA VAL A 390 -40.25 -10.19 -35.78
C VAL A 390 -40.82 -10.08 -37.20
N LYS A 391 -41.00 -8.84 -37.68
CA LYS A 391 -41.47 -8.57 -39.04
C LYS A 391 -40.42 -9.06 -40.05
N PRO A 392 -40.83 -9.77 -41.11
CA PRO A 392 -39.92 -10.13 -42.18
C PRO A 392 -39.38 -8.87 -42.86
N THR A 393 -38.06 -8.69 -42.87
CA THR A 393 -37.39 -7.58 -43.56
C THR A 393 -36.70 -8.08 -44.81
N THR A 394 -37.06 -7.53 -45.97
CA THR A 394 -36.43 -7.85 -47.27
C THR A 394 -35.23 -6.96 -47.58
N THR A 395 -35.07 -5.83 -46.88
CA THR A 395 -34.05 -4.81 -47.18
C THR A 395 -33.14 -4.44 -46.01
N ASN A 396 -33.52 -4.75 -44.76
CA ASN A 396 -32.75 -4.41 -43.56
C ASN A 396 -32.27 -5.66 -42.81
N PHE A 397 -31.02 -6.04 -43.05
CA PHE A 397 -30.33 -7.15 -42.38
C PHE A 397 -29.48 -6.72 -41.18
N GLN A 398 -29.65 -5.49 -40.67
CA GLN A 398 -28.98 -5.10 -39.43
C GLN A 398 -29.45 -5.97 -38.26
N PRO A 399 -28.58 -6.32 -37.29
CA PRO A 399 -28.98 -7.15 -36.15
C PRO A 399 -30.19 -6.54 -35.41
N PHE A 400 -31.14 -7.39 -35.04
CA PHE A 400 -32.28 -7.05 -34.20
C PHE A 400 -31.78 -6.73 -32.79
N LYS A 401 -31.86 -5.47 -32.37
CA LYS A 401 -31.33 -5.04 -31.07
C LYS A 401 -32.38 -5.16 -29.97
N TYR A 402 -31.95 -5.54 -28.78
CA TYR A 402 -32.79 -5.54 -27.59
C TYR A 402 -31.96 -5.18 -26.37
N SER A 403 -32.52 -4.35 -25.48
CA SER A 403 -31.82 -3.88 -24.30
C SER A 403 -32.69 -3.93 -23.06
N LEU A 404 -32.06 -4.18 -21.93
CA LEU A 404 -32.69 -4.29 -20.63
C LEU A 404 -32.05 -3.30 -19.67
N SER A 405 -32.87 -2.37 -19.16
CA SER A 405 -32.49 -1.48 -18.08
C SER A 405 -33.09 -1.97 -16.77
N THR A 406 -32.26 -2.04 -15.73
CA THR A 406 -32.64 -2.47 -14.38
C THR A 406 -32.28 -1.36 -13.40
N GLN A 407 -33.21 -1.02 -12.49
CA GLN A 407 -33.00 -0.01 -11.46
C GLN A 407 -33.68 -0.45 -10.15
N VAL A 408 -33.01 -0.27 -9.02
CA VAL A 408 -33.61 -0.45 -7.69
C VAL A 408 -34.46 0.77 -7.32
N LEU A 409 -35.65 0.56 -6.78
CA LEU A 409 -36.61 1.63 -6.48
C LEU A 409 -36.48 2.21 -5.07
N GLN A 410 -35.82 1.51 -4.15
CA GLN A 410 -35.63 1.96 -2.77
C GLN A 410 -34.35 2.79 -2.63
N ASP A 411 -34.48 4.10 -2.40
CA ASP A 411 -33.35 5.02 -2.19
C ASP A 411 -32.51 4.71 -0.95
N ILE A 412 -33.08 4.00 0.03
CA ILE A 412 -32.40 3.58 1.26
C ILE A 412 -31.38 2.46 1.01
N ILE A 413 -31.39 1.84 -0.18
CA ILE A 413 -30.49 0.76 -0.56
C ILE A 413 -29.43 1.33 -1.49
N PHE A 414 -28.18 0.96 -1.26
CA PHE A 414 -27.12 1.17 -2.23
C PHE A 414 -26.96 -0.10 -3.09
N SER A 415 -27.19 0.01 -4.39
CA SER A 415 -27.16 -1.14 -5.30
C SER A 415 -25.93 -1.12 -6.20
N GLN A 416 -25.16 -2.20 -6.22
CA GLN A 416 -24.08 -2.42 -7.19
C GLN A 416 -24.49 -3.53 -8.17
N GLY A 417 -24.29 -3.28 -9.47
CA GLY A 417 -24.66 -4.24 -10.51
C GLY A 417 -24.79 -3.61 -11.90
N THR A 418 -25.15 -4.42 -12.88
CA THR A 418 -25.26 -4.00 -14.28
C THR A 418 -26.63 -3.39 -14.57
N ASN A 419 -26.69 -2.05 -14.63
CA ASN A 419 -27.94 -1.30 -14.87
C ASN A 419 -28.47 -1.38 -16.31
N LEU A 420 -27.62 -1.65 -17.30
CA LEU A 420 -27.98 -1.71 -18.72
C LEU A 420 -27.27 -2.86 -19.41
N ILE A 421 -28.04 -3.75 -20.05
CA ILE A 421 -27.53 -4.83 -20.89
C ILE A 421 -28.10 -4.65 -22.28
N GLU A 422 -27.24 -4.60 -23.29
CA GLU A 422 -27.63 -4.55 -24.69
C GLU A 422 -27.20 -5.84 -25.40
N ARG A 423 -28.09 -6.40 -26.20
CA ARG A 423 -27.87 -7.59 -26.99
C ARG A 423 -28.43 -7.39 -28.40
N SER A 424 -28.02 -8.27 -29.31
CA SER A 424 -28.53 -8.30 -30.67
C SER A 424 -28.90 -9.72 -31.08
N ILE A 425 -29.68 -9.88 -32.15
CA ILE A 425 -29.91 -11.15 -32.83
C ILE A 425 -29.68 -10.89 -34.32
N PRO A 426 -28.76 -11.59 -34.98
CA PRO A 426 -28.47 -11.43 -36.40
C PRO A 426 -29.59 -12.02 -37.27
N TYR A 427 -29.70 -11.54 -38.51
CA TYR A 427 -30.55 -12.17 -39.52
C TYR A 427 -29.71 -13.18 -40.29
N ALA A 428 -30.08 -14.46 -40.23
CA ALA A 428 -29.43 -15.51 -41.02
C ALA A 428 -29.81 -15.33 -42.49
N HIS A 429 -28.84 -14.97 -43.32
CA HIS A 429 -29.02 -14.75 -44.75
C HIS A 429 -27.78 -15.24 -45.51
N GLY A 430 -27.98 -16.10 -46.51
CA GLY A 430 -26.88 -16.71 -47.26
C GLY A 430 -26.26 -17.94 -46.60
N CYS A 431 -27.04 -18.69 -45.81
CA CYS A 431 -26.67 -19.99 -45.20
C CYS A 431 -27.20 -21.19 -46.03
N GLY A 432 -27.22 -21.09 -47.36
CA GLY A 432 -27.74 -22.17 -48.22
C GLY A 432 -29.22 -22.54 -48.00
N ASP A 433 -29.61 -23.73 -48.50
CA ASP A 433 -30.98 -24.27 -48.43
C ASP A 433 -31.30 -24.96 -47.09
N ASP A 434 -30.26 -25.36 -46.33
CA ASP A 434 -30.40 -26.03 -45.02
C ASP A 434 -30.54 -25.04 -43.86
N ASN A 435 -30.38 -23.73 -44.12
CA ASN A 435 -30.45 -22.63 -43.15
C ASN A 435 -29.44 -22.74 -41.99
N ILE A 436 -28.37 -23.54 -42.13
CA ILE A 436 -27.32 -23.70 -41.12
C ILE A 436 -26.04 -23.08 -41.69
N CYS A 437 -25.67 -21.89 -41.19
CA CYS A 437 -24.45 -21.23 -41.66
C CYS A 437 -23.19 -22.02 -41.26
N GLN A 438 -22.52 -22.62 -42.25
CA GLN A 438 -21.24 -23.31 -42.10
C GLN A 438 -20.09 -22.34 -42.37
N THR A 439 -19.41 -21.92 -41.30
CA THR A 439 -18.33 -20.94 -41.41
C THR A 439 -16.98 -21.62 -41.59
N GLN A 440 -16.08 -20.96 -42.33
CA GLN A 440 -14.69 -21.38 -42.47
C GLN A 440 -13.80 -20.18 -42.16
N ILE A 441 -13.44 -20.03 -40.89
CA ILE A 441 -12.79 -18.84 -40.36
C ILE A 441 -11.29 -19.09 -40.21
N LEU A 442 -10.49 -18.23 -40.85
CA LEU A 442 -9.05 -18.14 -40.69
C LEU A 442 -8.76 -16.98 -39.74
N ILE A 443 -8.12 -17.28 -38.61
CA ILE A 443 -7.72 -16.28 -37.62
C ILE A 443 -6.21 -16.07 -37.67
N ASN A 444 -5.76 -14.84 -37.52
CA ASN A 444 -4.35 -14.46 -37.45
C ASN A 444 -4.13 -13.41 -36.37
N VAL A 445 -3.25 -13.68 -35.42
CA VAL A 445 -2.94 -12.77 -34.32
C VAL A 445 -1.61 -12.07 -34.55
N ILE A 446 -1.68 -10.76 -34.79
CA ILE A 446 -0.52 -9.89 -35.02
C ILE A 446 -0.22 -9.11 -33.73
N ARG A 447 1.06 -9.01 -33.39
CA ARG A 447 1.55 -8.33 -32.18
C ARG A 447 2.35 -7.09 -32.52
N SER A 448 2.33 -6.10 -31.65
CA SER A 448 3.16 -4.89 -31.80
C SER A 448 4.65 -5.15 -31.55
N SER A 449 4.98 -6.16 -30.73
CA SER A 449 6.36 -6.55 -30.40
C SER A 449 6.46 -8.06 -30.13
N ASP A 450 7.60 -8.65 -30.49
CA ASP A 450 7.91 -10.07 -30.24
C ASP A 450 8.30 -10.36 -28.78
N SER A 451 8.69 -9.32 -28.04
CA SER A 451 9.12 -9.42 -26.66
C SER A 451 8.66 -8.23 -25.83
N ILE A 452 8.52 -8.44 -24.52
CA ILE A 452 8.22 -7.39 -23.55
C ILE A 452 9.37 -7.24 -22.55
N ILE A 453 9.66 -6.03 -22.13
CA ILE A 453 10.59 -5.70 -21.05
C ILE A 453 9.76 -5.47 -19.78
N LEU A 454 9.90 -6.37 -18.81
CA LEU A 454 9.10 -6.33 -17.58
C LEU A 454 9.39 -5.05 -16.80
N GLY A 455 8.36 -4.27 -16.46
CA GLY A 455 8.48 -3.00 -15.73
C GLY A 455 8.74 -1.76 -16.59
N GLU A 456 9.12 -1.92 -17.86
CA GLU A 456 9.23 -0.83 -18.84
C GLU A 456 7.95 -0.74 -19.68
N ASP A 457 7.58 -1.87 -20.29
CA ASP A 457 6.40 -1.99 -21.12
C ASP A 457 5.15 -2.06 -20.24
N LYS A 458 4.28 -1.06 -20.35
CA LYS A 458 3.03 -0.98 -19.57
C LYS A 458 1.91 -1.80 -20.21
N ASN A 459 1.89 -1.86 -21.53
CA ASN A 459 0.87 -2.55 -22.29
C ASN A 459 1.42 -3.14 -23.59
N ILE A 460 0.72 -4.15 -24.12
CA ILE A 460 0.96 -4.71 -25.44
C ILE A 460 -0.29 -4.58 -26.30
N ILE A 461 -0.09 -4.16 -27.55
CA ILE A 461 -1.16 -4.07 -28.54
C ILE A 461 -1.15 -5.35 -29.38
N VAL A 462 -2.31 -5.98 -29.45
CA VAL A 462 -2.56 -7.19 -30.23
C VAL A 462 -3.68 -6.90 -31.22
N ILE A 463 -3.45 -7.20 -32.50
CA ILE A 463 -4.42 -7.07 -33.57
C ILE A 463 -4.83 -8.47 -34.00
N VAL A 464 -6.09 -8.82 -33.77
CA VAL A 464 -6.66 -10.09 -34.23
C VAL A 464 -7.33 -9.82 -35.58
N SER A 465 -6.83 -10.43 -36.66
CA SER A 465 -7.51 -10.47 -37.96
C SER A 465 -8.27 -11.79 -38.08
N ALA A 466 -9.48 -11.74 -38.61
CA ALA A 466 -10.22 -12.94 -38.98
C ALA A 466 -10.86 -12.76 -40.36
N GLU A 467 -10.67 -13.75 -41.21
CA GLU A 467 -11.24 -13.85 -42.54
C GLU A 467 -12.17 -15.07 -42.59
N ASN A 468 -13.36 -14.93 -43.17
CA ASN A 468 -14.28 -16.04 -43.35
C ASN A 468 -14.42 -16.34 -44.85
N VAL A 469 -14.04 -17.55 -45.24
CA VAL A 469 -14.11 -18.03 -46.63
C VAL A 469 -15.29 -18.97 -46.89
N GLY A 470 -16.08 -19.25 -45.85
CA GLY A 470 -17.31 -20.06 -45.91
C GLY A 470 -18.58 -19.20 -45.93
N GLU A 471 -19.68 -19.74 -45.43
CA GLU A 471 -20.93 -18.98 -45.30
C GLU A 471 -20.84 -17.92 -44.20
N PRO A 472 -21.65 -16.85 -44.24
CA PRO A 472 -21.53 -15.73 -43.31
C PRO A 472 -21.61 -16.15 -41.83
N GLY A 473 -20.58 -15.81 -41.05
CA GLY A 473 -20.59 -16.03 -39.60
C GLY A 473 -21.33 -14.89 -38.89
N TYR A 474 -22.25 -15.19 -37.99
CA TYR A 474 -23.02 -14.18 -37.27
C TYR A 474 -22.73 -14.19 -35.76
N GLN A 475 -22.80 -13.03 -35.09
CA GLN A 475 -22.39 -12.85 -33.68
C GLN A 475 -21.12 -13.61 -33.32
N CYS A 476 -20.05 -13.26 -34.01
CA CYS A 476 -18.75 -13.82 -33.74
C CYS A 476 -18.21 -13.25 -32.43
N GLU A 477 -18.01 -14.11 -31.44
CA GLU A 477 -17.43 -13.82 -30.13
C GLU A 477 -15.99 -14.35 -30.08
N LEU A 478 -15.07 -13.47 -29.69
CA LEU A 478 -13.67 -13.79 -29.45
C LEU A 478 -13.49 -14.14 -27.98
N HIS A 479 -13.20 -15.40 -27.70
CA HIS A 479 -12.83 -15.92 -26.39
C HIS A 479 -11.32 -15.83 -26.22
N ILE A 480 -10.89 -15.08 -25.20
CA ILE A 480 -9.48 -14.81 -24.93
C ILE A 480 -9.14 -15.39 -23.56
N GLN A 481 -8.23 -16.36 -23.55
CA GLN A 481 -7.70 -16.94 -22.32
C GLN A 481 -6.26 -16.44 -22.12
N GLY A 482 -6.11 -15.52 -21.17
CA GLY A 482 -4.82 -14.97 -20.77
C GLY A 482 -4.29 -15.61 -19.49
N SER A 483 -3.00 -15.46 -19.25
CA SER A 483 -2.38 -15.81 -17.98
C SER A 483 -2.59 -14.68 -16.94
N LYS A 484 -2.38 -14.95 -15.65
CA LYS A 484 -2.64 -14.01 -14.54
C LYS A 484 -1.80 -12.71 -14.60
N GLU A 485 -0.77 -12.70 -15.44
CA GLU A 485 0.21 -11.62 -15.58
C GLU A 485 -0.28 -10.45 -16.44
N ILE A 486 -1.43 -10.59 -17.11
CA ILE A 486 -1.99 -9.58 -18.01
C ILE A 486 -3.48 -9.33 -17.76
N LYS A 487 -3.92 -8.10 -18.01
CA LYS A 487 -5.31 -7.69 -17.92
C LYS A 487 -5.75 -6.97 -19.20
N LEU A 488 -6.89 -7.36 -19.76
CA LEU A 488 -7.43 -6.72 -20.95
C LEU A 488 -8.04 -5.36 -20.59
N ASP A 489 -7.64 -4.30 -21.30
CA ASP A 489 -8.06 -2.90 -21.08
C ASP A 489 -9.37 -2.53 -21.81
N LYS A 490 -10.06 -3.53 -22.38
CA LYS A 490 -11.26 -3.35 -23.20
C LYS A 490 -12.51 -3.85 -22.47
N THR A 491 -13.65 -3.23 -22.71
CA THR A 491 -14.96 -3.65 -22.19
C THR A 491 -15.40 -4.96 -22.85
N CYS A 492 -14.95 -6.09 -22.32
CA CYS A 492 -15.39 -7.44 -22.64
C CYS A 492 -15.98 -8.10 -21.40
N ILE A 493 -16.88 -9.06 -21.58
CA ILE A 493 -17.48 -9.78 -20.45
C ILE A 493 -16.46 -10.81 -19.97
N MET A 494 -16.15 -10.82 -18.68
CA MET A 494 -15.26 -11.82 -18.10
C MET A 494 -16.11 -12.94 -17.50
N GLU A 495 -15.92 -14.16 -18.00
CA GLU A 495 -16.52 -15.37 -17.42
C GLU A 495 -15.39 -16.29 -16.94
N ASN A 496 -15.33 -16.51 -15.63
CA ASN A 496 -14.24 -17.22 -14.96
C ASN A 496 -12.86 -16.60 -15.24
N THR A 497 -12.11 -17.17 -16.19
CA THR A 497 -10.75 -16.76 -16.61
C THR A 497 -10.68 -16.40 -18.09
N THR A 498 -11.82 -16.32 -18.78
CA THR A 498 -11.92 -16.05 -20.22
C THR A 498 -12.60 -14.71 -20.45
N TYR A 499 -11.98 -13.84 -21.24
CA TYR A 499 -12.63 -12.63 -21.74
C TYR A 499 -13.42 -12.97 -23.00
N ILE A 500 -14.68 -12.53 -23.06
CA ILE A 500 -15.58 -12.74 -24.19
C ILE A 500 -15.88 -11.38 -24.80
N CYS A 501 -15.37 -11.15 -26.01
CA CYS A 501 -15.51 -9.90 -26.75
C CYS A 501 -16.37 -10.12 -28.00
N LEU A 502 -17.34 -9.25 -28.27
CA LEU A 502 -18.04 -9.26 -29.56
C LEU A 502 -17.07 -8.84 -30.67
N PHE A 503 -16.63 -9.79 -31.50
CA PHE A 503 -15.71 -9.55 -32.61
C PHE A 503 -16.42 -8.89 -33.81
N ALA A 504 -17.52 -9.49 -34.27
CA ALA A 504 -18.30 -8.98 -35.38
C ALA A 504 -19.75 -9.47 -35.33
N ASN A 505 -20.71 -8.61 -35.68
CA ASN A 505 -22.11 -9.03 -35.82
C ASN A 505 -22.34 -9.92 -37.06
N LYS A 506 -21.57 -9.70 -38.12
CA LYS A 506 -21.51 -10.49 -39.36
C LYS A 506 -20.05 -10.54 -39.80
N LEU A 507 -19.54 -11.71 -40.16
CA LEU A 507 -18.19 -11.95 -40.67
C LEU A 507 -18.33 -12.65 -42.03
N ASP A 508 -18.34 -11.84 -43.08
CA ASP A 508 -18.45 -12.21 -44.51
C ASP A 508 -17.27 -11.72 -45.34
N SER A 509 -16.38 -10.95 -44.71
CA SER A 509 -15.12 -10.45 -45.25
C SER A 509 -14.12 -10.28 -44.12
N GLU A 510 -12.83 -10.07 -44.45
CA GLU A 510 -11.78 -9.86 -43.46
C GLU A 510 -12.12 -8.69 -42.52
N LYS A 511 -12.02 -8.94 -41.21
CA LYS A 511 -12.20 -7.93 -40.15
C LYS A 511 -11.07 -8.02 -39.14
N THR A 512 -10.70 -6.87 -38.59
CA THR A 512 -9.65 -6.77 -37.57
C THR A 512 -10.20 -6.19 -36.27
N MET A 513 -9.66 -6.65 -35.16
CA MET A 513 -9.92 -6.11 -33.83
C MET A 513 -8.60 -5.83 -33.13
N GLN A 514 -8.40 -4.57 -32.72
CA GLN A 514 -7.31 -4.18 -31.85
C GLN A 514 -7.71 -4.38 -30.37
N LEU A 515 -6.77 -4.96 -29.62
CA LEU A 515 -6.83 -5.26 -28.19
C LEU A 515 -5.59 -4.67 -27.51
N SER A 516 -5.76 -4.14 -26.29
CA SER A 516 -4.64 -3.67 -25.46
C SER A 516 -4.65 -4.46 -24.15
N PHE A 517 -3.53 -5.09 -23.84
CA PHE A 517 -3.33 -5.84 -22.60
C PHE A 517 -2.34 -5.11 -21.71
N ASN A 518 -2.77 -4.76 -20.50
CA ASN A 518 -1.93 -4.18 -19.46
C ASN A 518 -1.11 -5.28 -18.79
N ILE A 519 0.18 -5.04 -18.59
CA ILE A 519 1.09 -5.98 -17.94
C ILE A 519 1.10 -5.66 -16.43
N ILE A 520 0.74 -6.65 -15.61
CA ILE A 520 0.56 -6.46 -14.15
C ILE A 520 1.49 -7.33 -13.31
N SER A 521 2.38 -8.12 -13.94
CA SER A 521 3.29 -9.00 -13.23
C SER A 521 4.58 -8.32 -12.79
N SER A 522 5.06 -8.71 -11.60
CA SER A 522 6.36 -8.37 -11.05
C SER A 522 7.23 -9.62 -10.80
N ASP A 523 6.84 -10.78 -11.35
CA ASP A 523 7.54 -12.05 -11.15
C ASP A 523 8.90 -12.08 -11.87
N ILE A 524 9.98 -12.16 -11.09
CA ILE A 524 11.38 -12.26 -11.56
C ILE A 524 11.68 -13.53 -12.35
N ASN A 525 10.85 -14.57 -12.24
CA ASN A 525 11.05 -15.85 -12.92
C ASN A 525 10.22 -16.01 -14.20
N LEU A 526 9.47 -14.97 -14.59
CA LEU A 526 8.58 -15.02 -15.73
C LEU A 526 9.37 -15.06 -17.05
N LYS A 527 9.33 -16.19 -17.77
CA LYS A 527 10.06 -16.36 -19.05
C LYS A 527 9.22 -16.04 -20.29
N LYS A 528 7.92 -16.31 -20.24
CA LYS A 528 7.00 -16.13 -21.37
C LYS A 528 5.59 -15.86 -20.89
N ILE A 529 4.83 -15.11 -21.69
CA ILE A 529 3.39 -14.90 -21.53
C ILE A 529 2.68 -15.58 -22.70
N VAL A 530 1.62 -16.34 -22.41
CA VAL A 530 0.85 -17.07 -23.41
C VAL A 530 -0.59 -16.59 -23.38
N ILE A 531 -1.10 -16.17 -24.54
CA ILE A 531 -2.49 -15.73 -24.72
C ILE A 531 -3.11 -16.60 -25.80
N LYS A 532 -4.22 -17.25 -25.48
CA LYS A 532 -4.97 -18.08 -26.44
C LYS A 532 -6.21 -17.32 -26.91
N PHE A 533 -6.45 -17.34 -28.20
CA PHE A 533 -7.59 -16.73 -28.87
C PHE A 533 -8.42 -17.83 -29.51
N ASN A 534 -9.74 -17.77 -29.35
CA ASN A 534 -10.67 -18.69 -29.97
C ASN A 534 -11.90 -17.91 -30.43
N LEU A 535 -12.14 -17.87 -31.75
CA LEU A 535 -13.25 -17.16 -32.35
C LEU A 535 -14.41 -18.11 -32.63
N LYS A 536 -15.58 -17.81 -32.08
CA LYS A 536 -16.80 -18.60 -32.27
C LYS A 536 -17.88 -17.74 -32.88
N CYS A 537 -18.50 -18.19 -33.96
CA CYS A 537 -19.70 -17.56 -34.52
C CYS A 537 -20.91 -18.47 -34.31
N LEU A 538 -22.11 -17.91 -34.47
CA LEU A 538 -23.34 -18.69 -34.56
C LEU A 538 -23.36 -19.50 -35.86
N GLY A 539 -23.54 -20.82 -35.72
CA GLY A 539 -23.40 -21.80 -36.79
C GLY A 539 -22.44 -22.92 -36.38
N GLU A 540 -22.08 -23.78 -37.32
CA GLU A 540 -20.99 -24.74 -37.13
C GLU A 540 -19.72 -24.20 -37.79
N ASN A 541 -18.66 -24.04 -37.00
CA ASN A 541 -17.34 -23.82 -37.55
C ASN A 541 -16.83 -25.16 -38.09
N LEU A 542 -16.57 -25.24 -39.39
CA LEU A 542 -16.01 -26.44 -40.03
C LEU A 542 -14.64 -26.82 -39.44
N TYR A 543 -13.90 -25.83 -38.93
CA TYR A 543 -12.60 -25.99 -38.30
C TYR A 543 -12.46 -25.10 -37.05
N PRO A 544 -11.63 -25.48 -36.05
CA PRO A 544 -11.29 -24.60 -34.94
C PRO A 544 -10.66 -23.29 -35.45
N ALA A 545 -11.22 -22.16 -35.03
CA ALA A 545 -10.68 -20.83 -35.34
C ALA A 545 -9.93 -20.30 -34.12
N ASP A 546 -8.79 -20.92 -33.81
CA ASP A 546 -7.93 -20.58 -32.69
C ASP A 546 -6.50 -20.21 -33.10
N ASP A 547 -5.88 -19.35 -32.29
CA ASP A 547 -4.47 -18.96 -32.44
C ASP A 547 -3.88 -18.67 -31.06
N THR A 548 -2.57 -18.84 -30.90
CA THR A 548 -1.86 -18.68 -29.64
C THR A 548 -0.69 -17.72 -29.79
N LEU A 549 -0.76 -16.62 -29.06
CA LEU A 549 0.31 -15.64 -28.96
C LEU A 549 1.29 -16.03 -27.84
N ASN A 550 2.57 -16.18 -28.20
CA ASN A 550 3.66 -16.42 -27.26
C ASN A 550 4.61 -15.22 -27.21
N LEU A 551 4.62 -14.49 -26.09
CA LEU A 551 5.49 -13.32 -25.89
C LEU A 551 6.69 -13.72 -25.05
N LYS A 552 7.89 -13.35 -25.51
CA LYS A 552 9.12 -13.51 -24.73
C LYS A 552 9.24 -12.39 -23.70
N VAL A 553 9.53 -12.73 -22.46
CA VAL A 553 9.79 -11.73 -21.41
C VAL A 553 11.30 -11.51 -21.29
N LEU A 554 11.70 -10.25 -21.31
CA LEU A 554 13.06 -9.77 -21.14
C LEU A 554 13.16 -8.96 -19.85
N PHE A 555 14.33 -9.03 -19.21
CA PHE A 555 14.66 -8.29 -18.01
C PHE A 555 15.78 -7.30 -18.33
N ARG A 556 15.58 -6.03 -17.98
CA ARG A 556 16.57 -4.96 -18.09
C ARG A 556 16.78 -4.36 -16.71
N ASN A 557 17.88 -4.76 -16.09
CA ASN A 557 18.23 -4.35 -14.73
C ASN A 557 19.47 -3.44 -14.82
N SER A 558 19.53 -2.39 -13.99
CA SER A 558 20.69 -1.49 -13.92
C SER A 558 21.04 -1.28 -12.46
N ILE A 559 21.65 -2.30 -11.87
CA ILE A 559 22.01 -2.31 -10.46
C ILE A 559 23.19 -1.37 -10.20
N TYR A 560 23.09 -0.58 -9.13
CA TYR A 560 24.15 0.28 -8.66
C TYR A 560 24.42 0.05 -7.16
N VAL A 561 25.63 0.42 -6.75
CA VAL A 561 26.06 0.42 -5.34
C VAL A 561 26.74 1.73 -5.06
N GLU A 562 26.36 2.35 -3.95
CA GLU A 562 27.04 3.49 -3.37
C GLU A 562 27.51 3.13 -1.97
N GLY A 563 28.73 3.51 -1.62
CA GLY A 563 29.31 3.27 -0.30
C GLY A 563 29.74 4.58 0.35
N LYS A 564 29.52 4.72 1.65
CA LYS A 564 30.02 5.82 2.49
C LYS A 564 30.57 5.27 3.80
N SER A 565 31.54 5.97 4.39
CA SER A 565 32.07 5.67 5.72
C SER A 565 31.71 6.78 6.70
N ASN A 566 31.41 6.42 7.94
CA ASN A 566 31.23 7.36 9.05
C ASN A 566 32.00 6.86 10.30
N PRO A 567 33.01 7.60 10.77
CA PRO A 567 33.60 8.77 10.10
C PRO A 567 34.27 8.38 8.77
N ASP A 568 34.37 9.34 7.85
CA ASP A 568 35.10 9.21 6.59
C ASP A 568 36.61 9.36 6.79
N ASN A 569 37.00 10.21 7.76
CA ASN A 569 38.35 10.32 8.28
C ASN A 569 38.34 10.69 9.77
N PHE A 570 39.41 10.35 10.49
CA PHE A 570 39.63 10.85 11.83
C PHE A 570 41.13 11.03 12.12
N GLU A 571 41.43 11.92 13.06
CA GLU A 571 42.79 12.22 13.51
C GLU A 571 43.07 11.49 14.84
N PHE A 572 44.21 10.81 14.91
CA PHE A 572 44.65 10.08 16.10
C PHE A 572 45.90 10.73 16.73
N TYR A 573 45.88 10.90 18.05
CA TYR A 573 46.94 11.53 18.85
C TYR A 573 47.47 10.57 19.92
N GLY A 574 48.68 10.03 19.73
CA GLY A 574 49.28 9.01 20.61
C GLY A 574 49.95 9.56 21.87
N LYS A 575 49.29 10.44 22.64
CA LYS A 575 49.84 10.89 23.95
C LYS A 575 48.80 10.92 25.06
N GLY A 576 48.79 9.86 25.86
CA GLY A 576 48.43 9.91 27.28
C GLY A 576 46.98 10.23 27.64
N ALA A 577 46.03 10.07 26.71
CA ALA A 577 44.62 10.14 27.04
C ALA A 577 44.16 8.74 27.47
N ASN A 578 43.69 8.61 28.72
CA ASN A 578 42.90 7.47 29.17
C ASN A 578 41.60 7.41 28.35
N VAL A 579 41.66 6.87 27.13
CA VAL A 579 40.51 6.72 26.26
C VAL A 579 40.18 5.24 26.20
N GLU A 580 39.42 4.77 27.18
CA GLU A 580 38.72 3.47 27.11
C GLU A 580 37.65 3.44 25.99
N ASN A 581 37.37 4.58 25.35
CA ASN A 581 36.39 4.68 24.28
C ASN A 581 36.95 4.10 22.99
N LYS A 582 36.45 2.92 22.65
CA LYS A 582 36.66 2.28 21.35
C LYS A 582 36.16 3.19 20.22
N ILE A 583 36.83 3.18 19.07
CA ILE A 583 36.44 3.97 17.90
C ILE A 583 35.55 3.09 17.03
N ASP A 584 34.28 3.47 16.92
CA ASP A 584 33.32 2.80 16.04
C ASP A 584 33.36 3.43 14.65
N ILE A 585 33.39 2.59 13.62
CA ILE A 585 33.38 2.98 12.20
C ILE A 585 32.24 2.23 11.54
N VAL A 586 31.39 2.96 10.82
CA VAL A 586 30.25 2.37 10.10
C VAL A 586 30.40 2.63 8.61
N HIS A 587 30.49 1.56 7.85
CA HIS A 587 30.44 1.59 6.39
C HIS A 587 29.01 1.32 5.92
N THR A 588 28.37 2.33 5.35
CA THR A 588 27.02 2.22 4.78
C THR A 588 27.10 1.99 3.28
N PHE A 589 26.47 0.92 2.81
CA PHE A 589 26.31 0.58 1.40
C PHE A 589 24.84 0.64 1.00
N THR A 590 24.52 1.40 -0.04
CA THR A 590 23.19 1.48 -0.64
C THR A 590 23.23 0.77 -1.99
N VAL A 591 22.46 -0.30 -2.12
CA VAL A 591 22.22 -1.04 -3.36
C VAL A 591 20.90 -0.58 -3.94
N GLY A 592 20.89 -0.15 -5.19
CA GLY A 592 19.66 0.23 -5.90
C GLY A 592 19.61 -0.32 -7.31
N ASN A 593 18.48 -0.13 -7.98
CA ASN A 593 18.27 -0.59 -9.35
C ASN A 593 17.73 0.55 -10.21
N TYR A 594 18.54 1.21 -11.05
CA TYR A 594 18.01 2.19 -12.01
C TYR A 594 17.20 1.55 -13.15
N GLY A 595 17.25 0.23 -13.28
CA GLY A 595 16.58 -0.51 -14.35
C GLY A 595 15.07 -0.63 -14.11
N PRO A 596 14.27 -0.75 -15.18
CA PRO A 596 12.83 -0.92 -15.08
C PRO A 596 12.41 -2.28 -14.54
N SER A 597 13.24 -3.32 -14.70
CA SER A 597 12.88 -4.70 -14.34
C SER A 597 13.28 -5.07 -12.91
N PRO A 598 12.45 -5.86 -12.20
CA PRO A 598 12.78 -6.37 -10.87
C PRO A 598 14.09 -7.17 -10.84
N ALA A 599 14.86 -7.01 -9.77
CA ALA A 599 16.18 -7.63 -9.63
C ALA A 599 16.40 -8.19 -8.23
N LYS A 600 16.76 -9.47 -8.10
CA LYS A 600 17.29 -10.00 -6.84
C LYS A 600 18.74 -9.57 -6.67
N THR A 601 19.06 -8.90 -5.57
CA THR A 601 20.40 -8.30 -5.37
C THR A 601 21.15 -8.95 -4.21
N ASN A 602 21.85 -10.05 -4.49
CA ASN A 602 22.78 -10.62 -3.52
C ASN A 602 24.08 -9.80 -3.49
N ILE A 603 24.60 -9.54 -2.28
CA ILE A 603 25.78 -8.68 -2.09
C ILE A 603 26.87 -9.43 -1.32
N SER A 604 28.12 -9.26 -1.78
CA SER A 604 29.31 -9.73 -1.06
C SER A 604 30.15 -8.54 -0.62
N PHE A 605 30.51 -8.52 0.66
CA PHE A 605 31.45 -7.56 1.23
C PHE A 605 32.83 -8.20 1.37
N LEU A 606 33.86 -7.50 0.91
CA LEU A 606 35.25 -7.91 1.08
C LEU A 606 35.88 -7.07 2.19
N ILE A 607 36.28 -7.72 3.27
CA ILE A 607 36.73 -7.04 4.48
C ILE A 607 38.19 -7.41 4.76
N PRO A 608 39.11 -6.41 4.85
CA PRO A 608 40.51 -6.66 5.15
C PRO A 608 40.70 -7.06 6.62
N ILE A 609 41.48 -8.10 6.86
CA ILE A 609 41.87 -8.56 8.20
C ILE A 609 43.24 -7.98 8.52
N ILE A 610 43.29 -7.07 9.48
CA ILE A 610 44.53 -6.45 9.97
C ILE A 610 44.75 -6.93 11.40
N LYS A 611 45.80 -7.71 11.64
CA LYS A 611 46.13 -8.26 12.96
C LYS A 611 47.42 -7.67 13.51
N LEU A 612 47.43 -7.34 14.80
CA LEU A 612 48.64 -7.02 15.56
C LEU A 612 48.85 -8.12 16.61
N GLY A 613 49.83 -9.00 16.38
CA GLY A 613 50.00 -10.21 17.19
C GLY A 613 48.84 -11.22 17.00
N LYS A 614 48.00 -11.38 18.03
CA LYS A 614 46.79 -12.25 17.99
C LYS A 614 45.47 -11.47 17.94
N GLU A 615 45.51 -10.15 18.07
CA GLU A 615 44.31 -9.31 18.10
C GLU A 615 44.06 -8.64 16.75
N ASP A 616 42.78 -8.53 16.37
CA ASP A 616 42.35 -7.77 15.20
C ASP A 616 42.40 -6.26 15.52
N LEU A 617 43.11 -5.50 14.69
CA LEU A 617 43.17 -4.04 14.76
C LEU A 617 41.82 -3.42 14.38
N LEU A 618 41.16 -4.01 13.38
CA LEU A 618 39.81 -3.67 12.94
C LEU A 618 38.89 -4.86 13.21
N GLU A 619 38.15 -4.79 14.31
CA GLU A 619 37.23 -5.84 14.72
C GLU A 619 35.89 -5.63 13.99
N PHE A 620 35.49 -6.60 13.17
CA PHE A 620 34.14 -6.62 12.59
C PHE A 620 33.13 -7.01 13.67
N ILE A 621 32.08 -6.20 13.81
CA ILE A 621 31.06 -6.39 14.85
C ILE A 621 29.81 -7.02 14.26
N GLU A 622 29.17 -6.36 13.29
CA GLU A 622 27.89 -6.78 12.74
C GLU A 622 27.59 -6.12 11.39
N VAL A 623 26.65 -6.73 10.65
CA VAL A 623 25.94 -6.06 9.55
C VAL A 623 24.52 -5.80 9.98
N THR A 624 24.13 -4.54 9.87
CA THR A 624 22.76 -4.11 10.11
C THR A 624 22.18 -3.45 8.88
N ASN A 625 20.86 -3.39 8.76
CA ASN A 625 20.22 -2.51 7.77
C ASN A 625 20.24 -1.04 8.27
N ILE A 626 19.65 -0.10 7.51
CA ILE A 626 19.50 1.31 7.95
C ILE A 626 18.62 1.50 9.20
N HIS A 627 18.00 0.44 9.70
CA HIS A 627 17.16 0.42 10.90
C HIS A 627 17.86 -0.25 12.10
N GLY A 628 19.06 -0.82 11.92
CA GLY A 628 19.80 -1.50 12.98
C GLY A 628 19.48 -3.00 13.13
N ASP A 629 18.62 -3.57 12.28
CA ASP A 629 18.29 -5.00 12.32
C ASP A 629 19.42 -5.83 11.70
N GLN A 630 19.70 -6.99 12.27
CA GLN A 630 20.70 -7.91 11.71
C GLN A 630 20.25 -8.44 10.36
N VAL A 631 21.12 -8.30 9.36
CA VAL A 631 20.95 -8.87 8.03
C VAL A 631 21.48 -10.31 8.04
N GLN A 632 20.75 -11.24 7.42
CA GLN A 632 21.24 -12.62 7.25
C GLN A 632 22.43 -12.64 6.30
N CYS A 633 23.62 -12.76 6.88
CA CYS A 633 24.89 -12.83 6.17
C CYS A 633 25.70 -14.03 6.67
N GLU A 634 26.32 -14.75 5.73
CA GLU A 634 27.20 -15.88 6.00
C GLU A 634 28.63 -15.56 5.59
N ALA A 635 29.59 -15.92 6.45
CA ALA A 635 31.00 -15.84 6.08
C ALA A 635 31.31 -16.93 5.04
N SER A 636 31.71 -16.53 3.84
CA SER A 636 32.01 -17.45 2.73
C SER A 636 33.32 -18.18 2.99
N ASP A 637 33.28 -19.52 3.09
CA ASP A 637 34.45 -20.39 3.30
C ASP A 637 35.45 -20.41 2.11
N LYS A 638 35.15 -19.72 1.00
CA LYS A 638 35.91 -19.82 -0.26
C LYS A 638 37.28 -19.13 -0.25
N ILE A 639 37.63 -18.35 0.78
CA ILE A 639 38.98 -17.80 0.97
C ILE A 639 39.43 -17.96 2.43
N LYS A 640 39.56 -19.20 2.91
CA LYS A 640 40.44 -19.51 4.05
C LYS A 640 41.85 -19.79 3.54
N LYS A 641 42.64 -18.75 3.25
CA LYS A 641 44.10 -18.90 3.08
C LYS A 641 44.83 -18.19 4.22
N SER A 642 45.49 -19.02 5.02
CA SER A 642 46.62 -18.73 5.93
C SER A 642 46.61 -17.39 6.66
N ILE A 643 46.19 -17.43 7.92
CA ILE A 643 46.39 -16.36 8.92
C ILE A 643 47.87 -15.96 8.93
N LEU A 644 48.18 -14.72 8.54
CA LEU A 644 49.44 -14.08 8.91
C LEU A 644 49.34 -13.82 10.42
N ILE A 645 49.91 -14.73 11.20
CA ILE A 645 50.39 -14.36 12.53
C ILE A 645 51.57 -13.45 12.23
N ILE A 646 51.41 -12.14 12.43
CA ILE A 646 52.57 -11.25 12.52
C ILE A 646 53.30 -11.71 13.78
N PRO A 647 54.44 -12.40 13.69
CA PRO A 647 55.21 -12.73 14.88
C PRO A 647 55.65 -11.41 15.50
N LYS A 648 56.06 -11.38 16.77
CA LYS A 648 56.91 -10.28 17.28
C LYS A 648 58.07 -10.12 16.29
N TYR A 649 57.97 -9.20 15.34
CA TYR A 649 58.93 -9.08 14.25
C TYR A 649 59.81 -7.88 14.48
N ASP A 650 61.09 -8.20 14.44
CA ASP A 650 62.24 -7.37 14.67
C ASP A 650 62.29 -6.24 13.64
N VAL A 651 62.42 -5.03 14.16
CA VAL A 651 62.36 -3.77 13.40
C VAL A 651 63.69 -3.59 12.67
N THR A 652 63.90 -4.28 11.55
CA THR A 652 65.11 -4.03 10.72
C THR A 652 64.93 -4.05 9.20
N SER A 653 63.83 -4.56 8.61
CA SER A 653 63.75 -4.69 7.14
C SER A 653 62.73 -3.82 6.39
N VAL A 654 62.02 -2.89 7.05
CA VAL A 654 61.16 -1.90 6.35
C VAL A 654 61.77 -0.48 6.38
N ILE A 655 63.00 -0.34 6.88
CA ILE A 655 63.75 0.92 6.80
C ILE A 655 64.40 1.01 5.42
N LYS A 656 63.62 1.35 4.40
CA LYS A 656 64.12 1.94 3.14
C LYS A 656 62.96 2.39 2.27
N THR A 657 62.21 3.37 2.74
CA THR A 657 61.41 4.19 1.82
C THR A 657 61.18 5.58 2.44
N PRO A 658 61.31 6.69 1.68
CA PRO A 658 61.37 8.03 2.23
C PRO A 658 59.98 8.60 2.56
N LEU A 659 59.97 9.62 3.42
CA LEU A 659 58.82 10.41 3.86
C LEU A 659 57.94 10.91 2.70
N ASN A 660 56.85 10.21 2.39
CA ASN A 660 55.59 10.71 1.79
C ASN A 660 54.59 9.58 1.43
N MET A 661 54.49 8.50 2.20
CA MET A 661 53.63 7.37 1.81
C MET A 661 52.41 7.15 2.69
N THR A 662 51.28 7.26 2.02
CA THR A 662 50.00 6.64 2.31
C THR A 662 50.11 5.11 2.27
N ASN A 663 49.92 4.43 3.41
CA ASN A 663 49.76 2.98 3.45
C ASN A 663 48.28 2.59 3.26
N ILE A 664 47.97 1.84 2.20
CA ILE A 664 46.60 1.39 1.88
C ILE A 664 46.45 -0.07 2.29
N PHE A 665 45.45 -0.35 3.13
CA PHE A 665 45.05 -1.71 3.46
C PHE A 665 43.79 -2.07 2.67
N ASP A 666 43.93 -2.91 1.65
CA ASP A 666 42.84 -3.37 0.79
C ASP A 666 42.91 -4.89 0.54
N CYS A 667 41.87 -5.41 -0.12
CA CYS A 667 41.78 -6.81 -0.52
C CYS A 667 42.36 -7.10 -1.92
N LEU A 668 43.02 -6.13 -2.57
CA LEU A 668 43.50 -6.24 -3.95
C LEU A 668 44.94 -6.76 -4.02
N GLN A 669 45.72 -6.64 -2.95
CA GLN A 669 47.13 -7.07 -2.88
C GLN A 669 47.36 -8.42 -2.18
N GLU A 670 46.36 -9.32 -2.13
CA GLU A 670 46.45 -10.64 -1.47
C GLU A 670 46.74 -10.61 0.04
N LEU A 671 46.43 -9.49 0.71
CA LEU A 671 46.34 -9.45 2.17
C LEU A 671 45.09 -10.22 2.64
N ASN A 672 45.17 -10.88 3.78
CA ASN A 672 44.11 -11.74 4.34
C ASN A 672 42.78 -10.99 4.40
N CYS A 673 41.80 -11.37 3.58
CA CYS A 673 40.45 -10.83 3.62
C CYS A 673 39.45 -11.93 3.92
N PHE A 674 38.35 -11.57 4.59
CA PHE A 674 37.18 -12.44 4.65
C PHE A 674 36.06 -11.87 3.77
N GLU A 675 35.36 -12.76 3.09
CA GLU A 675 34.18 -12.44 2.30
C GLU A 675 32.94 -12.70 3.15
N LEU A 676 32.08 -11.69 3.25
CA LEU A 676 30.78 -11.79 3.89
C LEU A 676 29.68 -11.72 2.83
N TYR A 677 28.97 -12.82 2.65
CA TYR A 677 27.88 -12.95 1.68
C TYR A 677 26.54 -12.66 2.37
N CYS A 678 25.78 -11.71 1.86
CA CYS A 678 24.44 -11.41 2.35
C CYS A 678 23.42 -11.68 1.24
N GLU A 679 22.41 -12.49 1.57
CA GLU A 679 21.25 -12.66 0.70
C GLU A 679 20.43 -11.37 0.76
N GLY A 680 20.23 -10.74 -0.40
CA GLY A 680 19.55 -9.46 -0.47
C GLY A 680 18.18 -9.56 -1.12
N ASP A 681 17.39 -8.51 -0.90
CA ASP A 681 16.00 -8.44 -1.33
C ASP A 681 15.84 -8.32 -2.86
N VAL A 682 14.61 -8.49 -3.31
CA VAL A 682 14.20 -8.19 -4.68
C VAL A 682 13.85 -6.71 -4.78
N LEU A 683 14.60 -5.96 -5.58
CA LEU A 683 14.32 -4.56 -5.90
C LEU A 683 13.35 -4.51 -7.07
N TYR A 684 12.07 -4.24 -6.80
CA TYR A 684 10.97 -4.28 -7.78
C TYR A 684 10.84 -3.00 -8.62
N LYS A 685 11.36 -1.86 -8.14
CA LYS A 685 11.24 -0.56 -8.83
C LYS A 685 12.48 0.29 -8.65
N SER A 686 12.61 1.31 -9.50
CA SER A 686 13.83 2.13 -9.54
C SER A 686 14.09 3.03 -8.35
N SER A 687 13.08 3.22 -7.50
CA SER A 687 13.19 3.97 -6.24
C SER A 687 13.47 3.11 -5.02
N GLN A 688 13.49 1.78 -5.15
CA GLN A 688 13.82 0.89 -4.03
C GLN A 688 15.33 0.72 -3.90
N THR A 689 15.81 0.87 -2.67
CA THR A 689 17.20 0.60 -2.31
C THR A 689 17.27 -0.30 -1.09
N ALA A 690 18.21 -1.23 -1.09
CA ALA A 690 18.61 -2.00 0.07
C ALA A 690 19.84 -1.35 0.69
N ASN A 691 19.92 -1.27 2.02
CA ASN A 691 21.04 -0.61 2.69
C ASN A 691 21.68 -1.55 3.71
N TYR A 692 23.01 -1.57 3.73
CA TYR A 692 23.82 -2.44 4.58
C TYR A 692 24.86 -1.59 5.33
N ASN A 693 24.78 -1.59 6.65
CA ASN A 693 25.67 -0.91 7.57
C ASN A 693 26.62 -1.94 8.19
N LEU A 694 27.89 -1.90 7.80
CA LEU A 694 28.93 -2.74 8.37
C LEU A 694 29.59 -1.96 9.50
N LYS A 695 29.43 -2.46 10.73
CA LYS A 695 30.03 -1.85 11.92
C LYS A 695 31.37 -2.50 12.24
N PHE A 696 32.38 -1.66 12.37
CA PHE A 696 33.73 -2.02 12.79
C PHE A 696 34.13 -1.27 14.05
N GLN A 697 35.05 -1.84 14.80
CA GLN A 697 35.54 -1.25 16.03
C GLN A 697 37.06 -1.33 16.10
N ILE A 698 37.69 -0.23 16.49
CA ILE A 698 39.15 -0.14 16.67
C ILE A 698 39.46 0.09 18.13
N LYS A 699 40.45 -0.65 18.64
CA LYS A 699 41.01 -0.44 19.97
C LYS A 699 42.16 0.59 19.87
N PRO A 700 42.03 1.77 20.51
CA PRO A 700 43.04 2.82 20.46
C PRO A 700 44.45 2.35 20.87
N ASN A 701 44.54 1.46 21.87
CA ASN A 701 45.82 0.93 22.37
C ASN A 701 46.58 0.12 21.29
N LEU A 702 45.87 -0.70 20.52
CA LEU A 702 46.48 -1.47 19.41
C LEU A 702 46.88 -0.54 18.26
N LEU A 703 46.10 0.53 18.04
CA LEU A 703 46.41 1.53 17.03
C LEU A 703 47.66 2.34 17.39
N GLU A 704 47.81 2.72 18.67
CA GLU A 704 49.02 3.37 19.19
C GLU A 704 50.25 2.47 19.08
N GLU A 705 50.13 1.18 19.45
CA GLU A 705 51.20 0.20 19.27
C GLU A 705 51.58 0.02 17.79
N PHE A 706 50.58 -0.08 16.91
CA PHE A 706 50.78 -0.16 15.46
C PHE A 706 51.58 1.05 14.93
N PHE A 707 51.24 2.27 15.34
CA PHE A 707 51.96 3.48 14.90
C PHE A 707 53.33 3.67 15.55
N HIS A 708 53.51 3.28 16.82
CA HIS A 708 54.80 3.31 17.49
C HIS A 708 55.82 2.36 16.86
N THR A 709 55.37 1.26 16.25
CA THR A 709 56.25 0.37 15.48
C THR A 709 56.68 0.96 14.13
N GLN A 710 55.96 1.96 13.61
CA GLN A 710 56.18 2.54 12.27
C GLN A 710 57.00 3.85 12.31
N GLU A 711 56.76 4.78 13.25
CA GLU A 711 57.52 6.05 13.35
C GLU A 711 57.65 6.55 14.81
N LYS A 712 58.87 6.84 15.28
CA LYS A 712 59.13 7.36 16.65
C LYS A 712 58.90 8.87 16.84
N ASN A 713 58.66 9.64 15.77
CA ASN A 713 58.73 11.12 15.81
C ASN A 713 57.47 11.88 15.34
N LYS A 714 56.37 11.22 14.98
CA LYS A 714 55.09 11.89 14.67
C LYS A 714 54.13 11.77 15.85
N ASN A 715 53.52 12.89 16.25
CA ASN A 715 52.53 12.93 17.34
C ASN A 715 51.07 12.99 16.82
N LYS A 716 50.88 12.92 15.51
CA LYS A 716 49.58 13.05 14.84
C LYS A 716 49.54 12.15 13.60
N TYR A 717 48.47 11.38 13.47
CA TYR A 717 48.21 10.49 12.33
C TYR A 717 46.80 10.72 11.80
N ASN A 718 46.63 10.73 10.48
CA ASN A 718 45.32 10.81 9.84
C ASN A 718 44.94 9.46 9.25
N LEU A 719 43.73 8.98 9.55
CA LEU A 719 43.17 7.76 8.96
C LEU A 719 41.94 8.11 8.15
N ALA A 720 41.85 7.61 6.91
CA ALA A 720 40.67 7.74 6.06
C ALA A 720 40.15 6.37 5.64
N TYR A 721 38.84 6.21 5.51
CA TYR A 721 38.20 4.92 5.24
C TYR A 721 37.37 4.98 3.97
N ILE A 722 37.50 3.95 3.15
CA ILE A 722 36.75 3.82 1.89
C ILE A 722 36.06 2.46 1.85
N SER A 723 34.76 2.53 1.64
CA SER A 723 33.84 1.39 1.51
C SER A 723 33.88 0.77 0.11
N THR A 724 34.05 -0.55 0.02
CA THR A 724 33.93 -1.32 -1.25
C THR A 724 33.01 -2.54 -1.09
N ALA A 725 32.22 -2.85 -2.12
CA ALA A 725 31.34 -4.01 -2.16
C ALA A 725 31.18 -4.54 -3.60
N VAL A 726 30.83 -5.82 -3.75
CA VAL A 726 30.65 -6.48 -5.05
C VAL A 726 29.24 -7.05 -5.15
N ILE A 727 28.59 -6.87 -6.30
CA ILE A 727 27.28 -7.45 -6.58
C ILE A 727 27.37 -8.56 -7.62
N SER A 728 26.69 -9.66 -7.32
CA SER A 728 26.47 -10.76 -8.26
C SER A 728 24.99 -10.87 -8.61
N ASN A 729 24.64 -10.51 -9.84
CA ASN A 729 23.29 -10.69 -10.37
C ASN A 729 23.27 -11.90 -11.31
N GLY A 730 23.32 -13.13 -10.77
CA GLY A 730 22.96 -14.43 -11.39
C GLY A 730 23.54 -14.86 -12.77
N THR A 731 24.05 -13.94 -13.56
CA THR A 731 24.48 -14.05 -14.96
C THR A 731 25.63 -13.08 -15.27
N THR A 732 25.84 -12.02 -14.48
CA THR A 732 26.98 -11.10 -14.59
C THR A 732 27.41 -10.58 -13.21
N MET A 733 28.70 -10.72 -12.88
CA MET A 733 29.30 -10.01 -11.74
C MET A 733 29.60 -8.58 -12.18
N ILE A 734 28.98 -7.60 -11.53
CA ILE A 734 29.29 -6.19 -11.74
C ILE A 734 30.15 -5.76 -10.56
N VAL A 735 31.46 -5.67 -10.80
CA VAL A 735 32.39 -5.01 -9.88
C VAL A 735 32.29 -3.52 -10.16
N LEU A 736 31.51 -2.79 -9.36
CA LEU A 736 31.51 -1.32 -9.41
C LEU A 736 32.78 -0.82 -8.75
N GLU A 737 33.77 -0.53 -9.59
CA GLU A 737 35.02 0.09 -9.21
C GLU A 737 34.77 1.57 -8.88
N ILE A 738 34.43 1.86 -7.62
CA ILE A 738 34.45 3.24 -7.12
C ILE A 738 35.91 3.68 -7.13
N LYS A 739 36.28 4.49 -8.13
CA LYS A 739 37.57 5.16 -8.25
C LYS A 739 37.73 6.17 -7.12
N ASN A 740 38.11 5.68 -5.96
CA ASN A 740 38.95 6.32 -4.95
C ASN A 740 39.27 5.20 -3.97
N ARG A 741 40.36 4.47 -4.22
CA ARG A 741 40.73 3.21 -3.55
C ARG A 741 41.79 3.45 -2.49
N HIS A 742 41.49 4.07 -1.36
CA HIS A 742 42.55 4.48 -0.44
C HIS A 742 42.12 4.48 1.03
N LEU A 743 42.72 3.62 1.84
CA LEU A 743 42.99 4.00 3.23
C LEU A 743 44.17 4.98 3.17
N LEU A 744 43.94 6.26 3.45
CA LEU A 744 44.98 7.28 3.44
C LEU A 744 45.58 7.40 4.84
N LEU A 745 46.74 6.76 5.08
CA LEU A 745 47.54 6.88 6.30
C LEU A 745 48.69 7.88 6.07
N HIS A 746 48.57 9.12 6.55
CA HIS A 746 49.59 10.18 6.39
C HIS A 746 50.41 10.44 7.65
#